data_AF-A0A9Q9BTI3-F1
#
_entry.id   AF-A0A9Q9BTI3-F1
#
_cell.length_a   1.000
_cell.length_b   1.000
_cell.length_c   1.000
_cell.angle_alpha   90.00
_cell.angle_beta   90.00
_cell.angle_gamma   90.00
#
_symmetry.space_group_name_H-M   'P 1'
#
loop_
_entity.id
_entity.type
_entity.pdbx_description
1 polymer ?
#
loop_
_entity_poly.entity_id
_entity_poly.type
_entity_poly.pdbx_seq_one_letter_code
_entity_poly.pdbx_strand_id
1 'polypeptide(L)'
;MKEQEQKNLNTQEQSPQQNQDKVKSQNPKTKVIVWSAAGVVAAALSSVVSLTTVFSNQRKVSFLDKVLQSIKIDVKDKETKTKDDIKTIANFVSSNLDTKLYELVVEEVDGEVNKQPLDKDKPYTTFRTKFAIRNKVTKAQSNYRIFEFRDIKPPKEKVELNELGKISENEIDRVNDKVKIEFINFNRGQHLASAVAAKDESGKFKHFNIYLKQDNNDALQYEIVNVNVETNDNDAEAIFSYQLKVKSINDEKFISDKLSIKFKDFAIPSTQLTHYLNSLDIKYKDASSTYIQDANKEGIIEATTLSNPNYSLEFESFEKLENEQKVKAKVKIVDKSTKESSEFREVEIAGFFDYKKVVQDAANAITFNYNDKENTFANNLKKVNLTNTLVSLPNSNNLEVVYYGDELAQEDENDPEKRVNAIVSFKIKDKKTQFESEQKSYTINGFKEYKIKSELNEYLKQIVLDVESKNSKYINDITEYSHITKSNFDSVKYQIDLNSFVIEKLSDLTSIKVHFRITENNTQNIYSDNRTIEIKDFKIPQRLLNEWANAIRLDVPNKQNELAYNYWDDFSKITKENVNDKFEFSNDVTVKQTDADEITVRFKIKDKQDPNTISDLKEIVIKGFKKQNLNSEKFGYYLYEHNGHKVACLNSRKALNFRIPNKIDSFKVKKATNLYVNETFSRNYCVSAEEGIEEFENLIFCETNSSSKLLGISLPNSTKIAKNVIIGNTPDLLYFEIPSSIKEVERLYESHNVTIGSNGSYPNFFLAFGSEYFWEKVGKQYSQTDVDWKGAFKFNLLELSEKNYKVVQNTQNKYSVLVSIDDKKLIKFIDQKETADELALDLPYNEIVLGALYGIKLKKIILKSTTVHNIENLFSYSNEKLEELDLTDMSSIKNFNVIIPSTNNIKNFLYQKYGRKYYIHISRLKTTWRSKIAKFY
;
A
#
# COMPACT_ATOMS: atom_id res chain seq x y z
N MET A 1 -35.74 0.81 -12.55
CA MET A 1 -35.06 -0.09 -13.50
C MET A 1 -34.88 0.65 -14.83
N LYS A 2 -33.91 0.24 -15.66
CA LYS A 2 -33.47 0.99 -16.85
C LYS A 2 -33.97 0.39 -18.17
N GLU A 3 -34.10 1.29 -19.15
CA GLU A 3 -33.77 1.19 -20.59
C GLU A 3 -33.67 -0.23 -21.17
N GLN A 4 -34.64 -0.67 -21.98
CA GLN A 4 -34.75 -0.42 -23.44
C GLN A 4 -33.82 -1.29 -24.30
N GLU A 5 -34.41 -2.27 -24.99
CA GLU A 5 -33.77 -3.03 -26.05
C GLU A 5 -33.94 -2.35 -27.42
N GLN A 6 -32.86 -2.17 -28.18
CA GLN A 6 -32.94 -2.36 -29.64
C GLN A 6 -31.60 -2.71 -30.29
N LYS A 7 -31.54 -3.97 -30.74
CA LYS A 7 -30.75 -4.58 -31.83
C LYS A 7 -29.54 -3.81 -32.38
N ASN A 8 -28.39 -4.46 -32.30
CA ASN A 8 -27.14 -4.12 -32.99
C ASN A 8 -26.61 -5.38 -33.74
N LEU A 9 -25.48 -5.23 -34.48
CA LEU A 9 -24.84 -6.21 -35.39
C LEU A 9 -25.50 -6.25 -36.79
N ASN A 10 -24.87 -5.77 -37.87
CA ASN A 10 -23.58 -6.13 -38.52
C ASN A 10 -23.58 -7.51 -39.20
N THR A 11 -23.40 -7.49 -40.53
CA THR A 11 -23.40 -8.69 -41.39
C THR A 11 -22.36 -8.52 -42.50
N GLN A 12 -21.26 -9.27 -42.43
CA GLN A 12 -20.55 -9.92 -43.56
C GLN A 12 -19.14 -10.36 -43.13
N GLU A 13 -18.97 -11.65 -42.82
CA GLU A 13 -17.89 -12.50 -43.34
C GLU A 13 -18.04 -13.93 -42.83
N GLN A 14 -18.02 -14.92 -43.73
CA GLN A 14 -17.70 -16.32 -43.41
C GLN A 14 -17.42 -17.13 -44.68
N SER A 15 -16.22 -17.69 -44.77
CA SER A 15 -15.92 -18.85 -45.63
C SER A 15 -16.32 -20.15 -44.87
N PRO A 16 -16.45 -21.33 -45.52
CA PRO A 16 -15.24 -22.11 -45.87
C PRO A 16 -15.33 -23.07 -47.09
N GLN A 17 -14.16 -23.57 -47.50
CA GLN A 17 -13.82 -24.91 -48.03
C GLN A 17 -14.81 -25.73 -48.90
N GLN A 18 -14.31 -26.32 -49.99
CA GLN A 18 -14.32 -27.80 -50.16
C GLN A 18 -13.31 -28.34 -51.21
N ASN A 19 -13.31 -29.66 -51.43
CA ASN A 19 -12.23 -30.46 -52.04
C ASN A 19 -12.56 -31.02 -53.45
N GLN A 20 -11.71 -31.92 -53.96
CA GLN A 20 -11.60 -32.40 -55.35
C GLN A 20 -12.72 -33.36 -55.87
N ASP A 21 -12.67 -33.63 -57.19
CA ASP A 21 -13.23 -34.78 -57.96
C ASP A 21 -14.76 -34.84 -58.22
N LYS A 22 -15.29 -35.32 -59.38
CA LYS A 22 -14.66 -35.76 -60.66
C LYS A 22 -15.61 -35.74 -61.89
N VAL A 23 -15.16 -35.11 -62.99
CA VAL A 23 -15.27 -35.49 -64.43
C VAL A 23 -16.63 -35.85 -65.09
N LYS A 24 -17.05 -35.03 -66.07
CA LYS A 24 -17.42 -35.33 -67.51
C LYS A 24 -17.99 -34.05 -68.17
N SER A 25 -17.77 -33.70 -69.44
CA SER A 25 -16.84 -34.16 -70.49
C SER A 25 -16.70 -33.09 -71.61
N GLN A 26 -15.58 -33.12 -72.36
CA GLN A 26 -15.34 -32.62 -73.75
C GLN A 26 -16.42 -31.70 -74.41
N ASN A 27 -16.20 -30.42 -74.78
CA ASN A 27 -15.15 -29.83 -75.68
C ASN A 27 -15.21 -30.46 -77.11
N PRO A 28 -15.06 -29.74 -78.27
CA PRO A 28 -14.28 -28.51 -78.45
C PRO A 28 -14.65 -27.49 -79.59
N LYS A 29 -13.89 -26.37 -79.67
CA LYS A 29 -13.45 -25.62 -80.91
C LYS A 29 -14.53 -24.92 -81.79
N THR A 30 -14.31 -23.79 -82.50
CA THR A 30 -13.23 -22.76 -82.60
C THR A 30 -13.72 -21.54 -83.40
N LYS A 31 -13.15 -20.33 -83.14
CA LYS A 31 -13.03 -19.16 -84.08
C LYS A 31 -14.38 -18.52 -84.55
N VAL A 32 -14.50 -17.24 -84.96
CA VAL A 32 -13.58 -16.08 -85.11
C VAL A 32 -14.41 -14.76 -85.05
N ILE A 33 -13.75 -13.63 -84.72
CA ILE A 33 -14.00 -12.18 -85.04
C ILE A 33 -15.32 -11.86 -85.81
N VAL A 34 -16.21 -10.94 -85.38
CA VAL A 34 -16.16 -9.45 -85.56
C VAL A 34 -17.12 -8.73 -84.55
N TRP A 35 -16.94 -7.41 -84.39
CA TRP A 35 -17.76 -6.46 -83.61
C TRP A 35 -19.28 -6.40 -83.91
N SER A 36 -20.00 -5.76 -82.97
CA SER A 36 -21.33 -5.10 -83.11
C SER A 36 -22.59 -5.99 -83.05
N ALA A 37 -23.76 -5.34 -82.89
CA ALA A 37 -24.92 -5.90 -82.17
C ALA A 37 -25.96 -6.67 -83.02
N ALA A 38 -26.50 -7.76 -82.43
CA ALA A 38 -27.87 -8.32 -82.57
C ALA A 38 -28.41 -8.90 -83.94
N GLY A 39 -28.22 -10.22 -84.20
CA GLY A 39 -29.27 -11.19 -84.71
C GLY A 39 -29.43 -11.67 -86.21
N VAL A 40 -29.43 -13.02 -86.49
CA VAL A 40 -30.28 -13.85 -87.46
C VAL A 40 -29.98 -14.15 -89.06
N VAL A 41 -29.07 -15.11 -89.59
CA VAL A 41 -29.14 -16.18 -90.78
C VAL A 41 -28.66 -16.15 -92.39
N ALA A 42 -27.94 -17.23 -93.00
CA ALA A 42 -27.77 -18.01 -94.38
C ALA A 42 -27.07 -17.69 -95.86
N ALA A 43 -26.56 -18.68 -96.76
CA ALA A 43 -26.04 -18.63 -98.27
C ALA A 43 -25.49 -19.93 -99.17
N ALA A 44 -25.25 -19.95 -100.58
CA ALA A 44 -24.59 -21.00 -101.59
C ALA A 44 -24.46 -20.62 -103.20
N LEU A 45 -23.99 -21.24 -104.40
CA LEU A 45 -23.05 -22.25 -105.20
C LEU A 45 -23.20 -22.18 -106.85
N SER A 46 -22.62 -22.73 -108.04
CA SER A 46 -21.49 -23.51 -108.83
C SER A 46 -21.61 -23.44 -110.49
N SER A 47 -20.99 -23.98 -111.66
CA SER A 47 -19.83 -24.80 -112.37
C SER A 47 -19.69 -24.77 -114.03
N VAL A 48 -18.72 -25.41 -114.88
CA VAL A 48 -18.38 -25.21 -116.44
C VAL A 48 -17.62 -26.33 -117.42
N VAL A 49 -17.44 -26.25 -118.84
CA VAL A 49 -16.69 -27.16 -119.93
C VAL A 49 -16.36 -26.52 -121.44
N SER A 50 -15.76 -26.91 -122.69
CA SER A 50 -15.43 -28.05 -123.76
C SER A 50 -14.26 -27.93 -124.95
N LEU A 51 -14.28 -28.48 -126.27
CA LEU A 51 -13.17 -28.71 -127.40
C LEU A 51 -13.58 -28.92 -129.00
N THR A 52 -12.94 -29.18 -130.26
CA THR A 52 -11.66 -29.62 -131.12
C THR A 52 -11.58 -29.26 -132.75
N THR A 53 -10.58 -29.63 -133.70
CA THR A 53 -10.57 -29.78 -135.30
C THR A 53 -9.23 -30.00 -136.26
N VAL A 54 -9.18 -30.00 -137.68
CA VAL A 54 -8.10 -30.60 -138.70
C VAL A 54 -7.73 -30.02 -140.22
N PHE A 55 -6.97 -30.72 -141.19
CA PHE A 55 -6.73 -30.67 -142.76
C PHE A 55 -5.41 -30.15 -143.60
N SER A 56 -5.30 -30.05 -145.00
CA SER A 56 -4.44 -29.24 -146.06
C SER A 56 -3.00 -29.54 -146.74
N ASN A 57 -2.58 -28.86 -147.87
CA ASN A 57 -1.33 -29.04 -148.71
C ASN A 57 -0.07 -28.23 -148.28
N GLN A 58 -0.18 -26.95 -147.92
CA GLN A 58 0.93 -26.22 -147.25
C GLN A 58 1.24 -26.89 -145.90
N ARG A 59 0.18 -27.44 -145.28
CA ARG A 59 0.26 -28.33 -144.12
C ARG A 59 0.93 -29.68 -144.41
N LYS A 60 1.08 -30.14 -145.67
CA LYS A 60 1.91 -31.34 -145.98
C LYS A 60 3.40 -31.08 -145.87
N VAL A 61 3.88 -29.91 -146.31
CA VAL A 61 5.29 -29.53 -146.10
C VAL A 61 5.55 -29.36 -144.60
N SER A 62 4.66 -28.65 -143.89
CA SER A 62 4.71 -28.53 -142.43
C SER A 62 4.68 -29.89 -141.71
N PHE A 63 3.88 -30.86 -142.18
CA PHE A 63 3.85 -32.22 -141.62
C PHE A 63 5.15 -32.97 -141.91
N LEU A 64 5.70 -32.88 -143.13
CA LEU A 64 6.95 -33.55 -143.49
C LEU A 64 8.14 -33.00 -142.68
N ASP A 65 8.21 -31.68 -142.51
CA ASP A 65 9.22 -31.03 -141.67
C ASP A 65 9.03 -31.39 -140.19
N LYS A 66 7.79 -31.55 -139.70
CA LYS A 66 7.51 -32.06 -138.35
C LYS A 66 8.02 -33.48 -138.12
N VAL A 67 7.85 -34.37 -139.09
CA VAL A 67 8.34 -35.77 -139.01
C VAL A 67 9.87 -35.82 -139.09
N LEU A 68 10.50 -34.90 -139.83
CA LEU A 68 11.97 -34.78 -139.85
C LEU A 68 12.53 -34.18 -138.55
N GLN A 69 11.81 -33.25 -137.90
CA GLN A 69 12.15 -32.71 -136.57
C GLN A 69 12.10 -33.76 -135.45
N SER A 70 11.29 -34.82 -135.58
CA SER A 70 11.21 -35.89 -134.57
C SER A 70 12.34 -36.92 -134.60
N ILE A 71 13.24 -36.90 -135.60
CA ILE A 71 14.33 -37.88 -135.72
C ILE A 71 15.60 -37.34 -135.04
N LYS A 72 16.16 -38.11 -134.09
CA LYS A 72 17.40 -37.80 -133.35
C LYS A 72 18.49 -38.81 -133.69
N ILE A 73 19.76 -38.40 -133.52
CA ILE A 73 20.94 -39.24 -133.79
C ILE A 73 21.80 -39.33 -132.52
N ASP A 74 22.31 -40.52 -132.20
CA ASP A 74 23.23 -40.76 -131.09
C ASP A 74 24.65 -41.12 -131.59
N VAL A 75 25.66 -40.88 -130.76
CA VAL A 75 27.08 -40.92 -131.13
C VAL A 75 27.84 -41.78 -130.11
N LYS A 76 28.56 -42.81 -130.55
CA LYS A 76 29.14 -43.81 -129.63
C LYS A 76 30.46 -43.43 -128.96
N ASP A 77 31.14 -42.39 -129.42
CA ASP A 77 32.41 -41.91 -128.87
C ASP A 77 32.23 -40.48 -128.35
N LYS A 78 32.22 -40.32 -127.02
CA LYS A 78 31.86 -39.07 -126.31
C LYS A 78 32.98 -38.48 -125.46
N GLU A 79 34.10 -39.18 -125.29
CA GLU A 79 35.20 -38.76 -124.38
C GLU A 79 36.21 -37.82 -125.05
N THR A 80 36.27 -37.83 -126.39
CA THR A 80 37.35 -37.16 -127.16
C THR A 80 36.87 -36.03 -128.07
N LYS A 81 35.56 -35.77 -128.16
CA LYS A 81 34.98 -34.84 -129.14
C LYS A 81 33.94 -33.90 -128.56
N THR A 82 33.96 -32.67 -129.04
CA THR A 82 33.09 -31.59 -128.64
C THR A 82 31.90 -31.44 -129.58
N LYS A 83 30.92 -30.63 -129.18
CA LYS A 83 29.82 -30.18 -130.04
C LYS A 83 30.31 -29.41 -131.28
N ASP A 84 31.53 -28.89 -131.25
CA ASP A 84 32.09 -28.05 -132.30
C ASP A 84 32.79 -28.84 -133.43
N ASP A 85 33.12 -30.12 -133.20
CA ASP A 85 33.73 -31.00 -134.19
C ASP A 85 32.73 -31.54 -135.25
N ILE A 86 31.42 -31.44 -134.97
CA ILE A 86 30.34 -32.06 -135.75
C ILE A 86 29.35 -30.99 -136.29
N LYS A 87 29.88 -29.95 -136.95
CA LYS A 87 29.07 -28.78 -137.38
C LYS A 87 28.33 -28.91 -138.71
N THR A 88 28.77 -29.73 -139.68
CA THR A 88 28.12 -29.75 -141.02
C THR A 88 28.09 -31.13 -141.70
N ILE A 89 27.16 -31.28 -142.65
CA ILE A 89 26.99 -32.48 -143.50
C ILE A 89 28.25 -32.78 -144.34
N ALA A 90 29.10 -31.79 -144.65
CA ALA A 90 30.32 -32.01 -145.44
C ALA A 90 31.29 -33.00 -144.76
N ASN A 91 31.35 -32.98 -143.42
CA ASN A 91 32.25 -33.85 -142.63
C ASN A 91 31.91 -35.34 -142.77
N PHE A 92 30.71 -35.71 -143.24
CA PHE A 92 30.33 -37.11 -143.46
C PHE A 92 31.09 -37.75 -144.64
N VAL A 93 31.53 -36.95 -145.62
CA VAL A 93 32.23 -37.46 -146.82
C VAL A 93 33.73 -37.64 -146.54
N SER A 94 34.34 -36.71 -145.81
CA SER A 94 35.78 -36.73 -145.49
C SER A 94 36.17 -37.76 -144.44
N SER A 95 35.24 -38.19 -143.58
CA SER A 95 35.54 -39.00 -142.39
C SER A 95 35.50 -40.52 -142.61
N ASN A 96 35.35 -40.98 -143.87
CA ASN A 96 35.39 -42.39 -144.28
C ASN A 96 34.55 -43.33 -143.40
N LEU A 97 33.28 -42.96 -143.18
CA LEU A 97 32.42 -43.47 -142.12
C LEU A 97 31.90 -44.90 -142.38
N ASP A 98 32.71 -45.89 -142.03
CA ASP A 98 32.28 -47.29 -141.93
C ASP A 98 31.34 -47.55 -140.73
N THR A 99 30.67 -48.70 -140.72
CA THR A 99 29.44 -49.07 -139.97
C THR A 99 29.52 -49.10 -138.43
N LYS A 100 30.53 -48.49 -137.80
CA LYS A 100 30.79 -48.58 -136.35
C LYS A 100 30.33 -47.37 -135.51
N LEU A 101 30.19 -46.18 -136.11
CA LEU A 101 30.11 -44.91 -135.35
C LEU A 101 28.70 -44.42 -134.99
N TYR A 102 27.69 -44.74 -135.80
CA TYR A 102 26.32 -44.19 -135.67
C TYR A 102 25.25 -45.25 -135.95
N GLU A 103 24.12 -45.18 -135.24
CA GLU A 103 22.92 -45.98 -135.51
C GLU A 103 21.68 -45.08 -135.61
N LEU A 104 20.70 -45.45 -136.44
CA LEU A 104 19.43 -44.74 -136.55
C LEU A 104 18.37 -45.44 -135.68
N VAL A 105 17.74 -44.67 -134.79
CA VAL A 105 16.67 -45.14 -133.91
C VAL A 105 15.35 -44.48 -134.32
N VAL A 106 14.29 -45.28 -134.43
CA VAL A 106 12.92 -44.80 -134.61
C VAL A 106 12.03 -45.50 -133.59
N GLU A 107 11.42 -44.72 -132.72
CA GLU A 107 10.43 -45.19 -131.73
C GLU A 107 9.03 -44.84 -132.26
N GLU A 108 8.11 -45.81 -132.22
CA GLU A 108 6.71 -45.59 -132.55
C GLU A 108 5.90 -45.21 -131.30
N VAL A 109 4.65 -44.77 -131.48
CA VAL A 109 3.90 -43.95 -130.51
C VAL A 109 3.73 -44.60 -129.14
N ASP A 110 3.71 -45.94 -129.06
CA ASP A 110 3.48 -46.71 -127.84
C ASP A 110 4.75 -47.31 -127.21
N GLY A 111 5.95 -46.94 -127.70
CA GLY A 111 7.21 -47.11 -126.95
C GLY A 111 8.09 -48.33 -127.25
N GLU A 112 7.80 -49.14 -128.28
CA GLU A 112 8.77 -50.13 -128.77
C GLU A 112 9.80 -49.51 -129.74
N VAL A 113 11.06 -49.93 -129.61
CA VAL A 113 12.23 -49.28 -130.21
C VAL A 113 12.72 -50.05 -131.44
N ASN A 114 12.60 -49.47 -132.64
CA ASN A 114 13.06 -50.09 -133.87
C ASN A 114 14.42 -49.50 -134.32
N LYS A 115 15.45 -50.34 -134.39
CA LYS A 115 16.83 -49.96 -134.74
C LYS A 115 17.21 -50.54 -136.09
N GLN A 116 17.79 -49.74 -137.00
CA GLN A 116 18.28 -50.24 -138.29
C GLN A 116 19.70 -49.75 -138.60
N PRO A 117 20.62 -50.65 -139.02
CA PRO A 117 21.95 -50.26 -139.46
C PRO A 117 21.88 -49.52 -140.81
N LEU A 118 22.86 -48.65 -141.05
CA LEU A 118 23.04 -47.99 -142.34
C LEU A 118 23.83 -48.88 -143.30
N ASP A 119 23.34 -48.97 -144.53
CA ASP A 119 23.92 -49.75 -145.62
C ASP A 119 25.31 -49.22 -145.99
N LYS A 120 26.32 -50.10 -145.95
CA LYS A 120 27.76 -49.78 -146.00
C LYS A 120 28.15 -49.03 -147.28
N ASP A 121 27.58 -49.41 -148.41
CA ASP A 121 28.10 -48.97 -149.71
C ASP A 121 27.54 -47.60 -150.15
N LYS A 122 26.27 -47.31 -149.81
CA LYS A 122 25.51 -46.16 -150.37
C LYS A 122 24.51 -45.52 -149.38
N PRO A 123 24.90 -45.21 -148.13
CA PRO A 123 23.97 -44.84 -147.04
C PRO A 123 23.07 -43.64 -147.37
N TYR A 124 23.61 -42.65 -148.09
CA TYR A 124 22.88 -41.44 -148.52
C TYR A 124 21.66 -41.77 -149.42
N THR A 125 21.78 -42.80 -150.27
CA THR A 125 20.71 -43.22 -151.19
C THR A 125 19.57 -43.88 -150.43
N THR A 126 19.88 -44.73 -149.45
CA THR A 126 18.91 -45.48 -148.65
C THR A 126 18.05 -44.54 -147.79
N PHE A 127 18.69 -43.56 -147.14
CA PHE A 127 17.99 -42.54 -146.35
C PHE A 127 16.98 -41.74 -147.19
N ARG A 128 17.41 -41.28 -148.38
CA ARG A 128 16.53 -40.51 -149.28
C ARG A 128 15.43 -41.37 -149.92
N THR A 129 15.73 -42.62 -150.28
CA THR A 129 14.79 -43.51 -150.98
C THR A 129 13.64 -43.98 -150.09
N LYS A 130 13.90 -44.40 -148.84
CA LYS A 130 12.83 -44.78 -147.90
C LYS A 130 11.86 -43.62 -147.63
N PHE A 131 12.37 -42.39 -147.48
CA PHE A 131 11.51 -41.20 -147.32
C PHE A 131 10.76 -40.82 -148.62
N ALA A 132 11.40 -40.95 -149.79
CA ALA A 132 10.78 -40.65 -151.08
C ALA A 132 9.60 -41.58 -151.41
N ILE A 133 9.61 -42.84 -150.93
CA ILE A 133 8.50 -43.79 -151.14
C ILE A 133 7.19 -43.29 -150.51
N ARG A 134 7.23 -42.66 -149.32
CA ARG A 134 6.04 -42.00 -148.71
C ARG A 134 5.63 -40.71 -149.43
N ASN A 135 6.48 -40.15 -150.31
CA ASN A 135 6.24 -38.91 -151.05
C ASN A 135 5.86 -39.13 -152.53
N LYS A 136 5.55 -40.38 -152.94
CA LYS A 136 5.13 -40.74 -154.31
C LYS A 136 3.89 -39.97 -154.82
N VAL A 137 3.10 -39.37 -153.93
CA VAL A 137 1.83 -38.68 -154.25
C VAL A 137 2.01 -37.16 -154.46
N THR A 138 3.08 -36.54 -153.94
CA THR A 138 3.01 -35.10 -153.60
C THR A 138 4.12 -34.19 -154.13
N LYS A 139 5.22 -34.72 -154.69
CA LYS A 139 6.31 -33.98 -155.36
C LYS A 139 7.02 -32.84 -154.59
N ALA A 140 6.58 -32.49 -153.37
CA ALA A 140 7.16 -31.40 -152.58
C ALA A 140 8.49 -31.81 -151.92
N GLN A 141 9.45 -30.88 -151.91
CA GLN A 141 10.74 -31.03 -151.21
C GLN A 141 10.72 -30.27 -149.88
N SER A 142 11.46 -30.78 -148.88
CA SER A 142 11.61 -30.17 -147.55
C SER A 142 12.74 -29.13 -147.55
N ASN A 143 12.62 -28.12 -146.68
CA ASN A 143 13.66 -27.10 -146.44
C ASN A 143 14.56 -27.43 -145.23
N TYR A 144 14.34 -28.55 -144.54
CA TYR A 144 15.03 -28.89 -143.29
C TYR A 144 16.49 -29.30 -143.53
N ARG A 145 17.42 -28.79 -142.70
CA ARG A 145 18.88 -28.89 -142.92
C ARG A 145 19.74 -29.24 -141.68
N ILE A 146 19.13 -29.41 -140.50
CA ILE A 146 19.84 -29.54 -139.21
C ILE A 146 19.21 -30.70 -138.43
N PHE A 147 20.01 -31.51 -137.73
CA PHE A 147 19.55 -32.60 -136.87
C PHE A 147 19.93 -32.35 -135.40
N GLU A 148 19.16 -32.90 -134.46
CA GLU A 148 19.52 -32.89 -133.03
C GLU A 148 20.32 -34.14 -132.64
N PHE A 149 21.31 -33.92 -131.79
CA PHE A 149 22.12 -34.94 -131.11
C PHE A 149 21.94 -34.84 -129.59
N ARG A 150 22.10 -35.95 -128.86
CA ARG A 150 21.87 -36.02 -127.41
C ARG A 150 23.15 -35.84 -126.57
N ASP A 151 23.02 -35.08 -125.48
CA ASP A 151 23.87 -35.09 -124.28
C ASP A 151 25.36 -34.70 -124.43
N ILE A 152 25.63 -33.38 -124.52
CA ILE A 152 26.97 -32.76 -124.33
C ILE A 152 26.80 -31.45 -123.53
N LYS A 153 27.68 -31.16 -122.56
CA LYS A 153 27.69 -29.93 -121.72
C LYS A 153 29.03 -29.13 -121.83
N PRO A 154 29.03 -27.81 -121.60
CA PRO A 154 30.24 -26.98 -121.58
C PRO A 154 30.94 -26.92 -120.20
N PRO A 155 32.23 -26.52 -120.13
CA PRO A 155 32.95 -26.24 -118.88
C PRO A 155 32.59 -24.87 -118.26
N LYS A 156 32.91 -24.68 -116.97
CA LYS A 156 32.63 -23.47 -116.17
C LYS A 156 33.71 -22.39 -116.32
N GLU A 157 33.31 -21.13 -116.37
CA GLU A 157 34.22 -19.97 -116.52
C GLU A 157 34.47 -19.20 -115.19
N LYS A 158 35.41 -18.24 -115.21
CA LYS A 158 35.93 -17.45 -114.07
C LYS A 158 34.87 -17.02 -113.04
N VAL A 159 33.73 -16.48 -113.47
CA VAL A 159 32.68 -15.98 -112.56
C VAL A 159 32.09 -17.12 -111.71
N GLU A 160 31.93 -18.30 -112.29
CA GLU A 160 31.44 -19.49 -111.58
C GLU A 160 32.53 -20.06 -110.65
N LEU A 161 33.80 -19.94 -111.02
CA LEU A 161 34.94 -20.34 -110.19
C LEU A 161 35.14 -19.41 -108.98
N ASN A 162 34.81 -18.12 -109.11
CA ASN A 162 34.86 -17.14 -108.02
C ASN A 162 33.89 -17.52 -106.88
N GLU A 163 32.64 -17.85 -107.21
CA GLU A 163 31.66 -18.28 -106.20
C GLU A 163 31.93 -19.71 -105.72
N LEU A 164 32.40 -20.63 -106.60
CA LEU A 164 32.76 -21.99 -106.20
C LEU A 164 33.95 -22.05 -105.23
N GLY A 165 34.91 -21.13 -105.34
CA GLY A 165 36.13 -21.11 -104.51
C GLY A 165 36.00 -20.37 -103.18
N LYS A 166 34.88 -19.69 -102.91
CA LYS A 166 34.71 -18.76 -101.80
C LYS A 166 34.68 -19.47 -100.43
N ILE A 167 35.23 -18.82 -99.41
CA ILE A 167 35.10 -19.23 -97.99
C ILE A 167 34.14 -18.27 -97.29
N SER A 168 33.28 -18.81 -96.43
CA SER A 168 32.30 -18.08 -95.63
C SER A 168 32.96 -17.35 -94.46
N GLU A 169 32.59 -16.09 -94.19
CA GLU A 169 33.17 -15.33 -93.08
C GLU A 169 32.79 -15.92 -91.71
N ASN A 170 31.53 -16.32 -91.54
CA ASN A 170 31.02 -17.00 -90.35
C ASN A 170 31.54 -18.44 -90.27
N GLU A 171 32.16 -18.84 -89.15
CA GLU A 171 32.75 -20.19 -89.00
C GLU A 171 31.72 -21.34 -89.09
N ILE A 172 30.46 -21.10 -88.75
CA ILE A 172 29.38 -22.11 -88.80
C ILE A 172 29.10 -22.55 -90.25
N ASP A 173 29.14 -21.63 -91.21
CA ASP A 173 28.74 -21.90 -92.60
C ASP A 173 29.84 -22.63 -93.40
N ARG A 174 31.10 -22.56 -92.92
CA ARG A 174 32.30 -23.13 -93.58
C ARG A 174 32.29 -24.66 -93.75
N VAL A 175 31.32 -25.35 -93.15
CA VAL A 175 31.05 -26.76 -93.43
C VAL A 175 30.71 -26.99 -94.91
N ASN A 176 30.04 -26.03 -95.56
CA ASN A 176 29.58 -26.15 -96.96
C ASN A 176 30.61 -25.70 -98.01
N ASP A 177 31.52 -24.79 -97.67
CA ASP A 177 32.53 -24.21 -98.58
C ASP A 177 33.35 -25.29 -99.31
N LYS A 178 33.64 -25.12 -100.61
CA LYS A 178 34.47 -26.09 -101.34
C LYS A 178 35.96 -25.96 -101.05
N VAL A 179 36.44 -24.80 -100.61
CA VAL A 179 37.81 -24.62 -100.11
C VAL A 179 37.79 -24.63 -98.59
N LYS A 180 38.77 -25.26 -97.95
CA LYS A 180 38.96 -25.23 -96.49
C LYS A 180 40.40 -24.85 -96.15
N ILE A 181 40.55 -23.98 -95.16
CA ILE A 181 41.81 -23.73 -94.44
C ILE A 181 41.75 -24.51 -93.12
N GLU A 182 42.84 -25.18 -92.76
CA GLU A 182 42.94 -26.01 -91.55
C GLU A 182 44.26 -25.74 -90.83
N PHE A 183 44.19 -25.25 -89.59
CA PHE A 183 45.35 -24.93 -88.78
C PHE A 183 45.94 -26.19 -88.13
N ILE A 184 47.27 -26.30 -88.13
CA ILE A 184 48.01 -27.51 -87.74
C ILE A 184 48.84 -27.20 -86.50
N ASN A 185 48.47 -27.81 -85.37
CA ASN A 185 49.15 -27.67 -84.07
C ASN A 185 49.40 -26.19 -83.66
N PHE A 186 48.49 -25.30 -84.06
CA PHE A 186 48.62 -23.86 -83.88
C PHE A 186 47.29 -23.30 -83.34
N ASN A 187 47.31 -22.75 -82.12
CA ASN A 187 46.14 -22.12 -81.51
C ASN A 187 46.25 -20.60 -81.64
N ARG A 188 45.28 -19.97 -82.33
CA ARG A 188 45.30 -18.54 -82.64
C ARG A 188 45.38 -17.72 -81.34
N GLY A 189 44.50 -17.98 -80.36
CA GLY A 189 44.45 -17.24 -79.09
C GLY A 189 45.61 -17.44 -78.10
N GLN A 190 46.66 -18.18 -78.49
CA GLN A 190 47.90 -18.41 -77.72
C GLN A 190 49.17 -17.87 -78.42
N HIS A 191 49.02 -17.29 -79.62
CA HIS A 191 50.12 -16.81 -80.44
C HIS A 191 49.77 -15.44 -81.05
N LEU A 192 50.78 -14.64 -81.36
CA LEU A 192 50.60 -13.44 -82.19
C LEU A 192 50.28 -13.86 -83.65
N ALA A 193 49.59 -12.99 -84.39
CA ALA A 193 49.12 -13.28 -85.75
C ALA A 193 50.27 -13.57 -86.73
N SER A 194 51.38 -12.84 -86.61
CA SER A 194 52.60 -12.98 -87.41
C SER A 194 53.18 -14.40 -87.41
N ALA A 195 53.01 -15.16 -86.32
CA ALA A 195 53.49 -16.54 -86.22
C ALA A 195 52.82 -17.47 -87.26
N VAL A 196 51.59 -17.19 -87.69
CA VAL A 196 50.84 -18.06 -88.64
C VAL A 196 51.39 -17.99 -90.07
N ALA A 197 52.12 -16.93 -90.42
CA ALA A 197 52.69 -16.72 -91.75
C ALA A 197 54.02 -17.47 -92.00
N ALA A 198 54.56 -18.17 -90.99
CA ALA A 198 55.85 -18.85 -91.08
C ALA A 198 55.83 -19.98 -92.14
N LYS A 199 56.93 -20.09 -92.90
CA LYS A 199 57.10 -21.11 -93.96
C LYS A 199 58.13 -22.19 -93.61
N ASP A 200 57.98 -23.34 -94.24
CA ASP A 200 58.88 -24.50 -94.16
C ASP A 200 59.98 -24.49 -95.24
N GLU A 201 60.87 -25.48 -95.17
CA GLU A 201 62.00 -25.64 -96.09
C GLU A 201 61.58 -25.98 -97.54
N SER A 202 60.32 -26.38 -97.75
CA SER A 202 59.71 -26.58 -99.08
C SER A 202 59.00 -25.33 -99.62
N GLY A 203 58.98 -24.23 -98.86
CA GLY A 203 58.29 -22.99 -99.20
C GLY A 203 56.78 -22.97 -98.91
N LYS A 204 56.24 -24.02 -98.28
CA LYS A 204 54.84 -24.08 -97.83
C LYS A 204 54.68 -23.42 -96.46
N PHE A 205 53.45 -23.10 -96.07
CA PHE A 205 53.17 -22.55 -94.74
C PHE A 205 53.16 -23.65 -93.68
N LYS A 206 53.80 -23.39 -92.52
CA LYS A 206 53.97 -24.37 -91.43
C LYS A 206 52.69 -24.67 -90.65
N HIS A 207 51.86 -23.65 -90.45
CA HIS A 207 50.81 -23.66 -89.43
C HIS A 207 49.40 -23.84 -89.97
N PHE A 208 49.24 -23.97 -91.29
CA PHE A 208 47.96 -24.32 -91.92
C PHE A 208 48.14 -25.03 -93.25
N ASN A 209 47.17 -25.88 -93.60
CA ASN A 209 46.94 -26.36 -94.97
C ASN A 209 45.74 -25.63 -95.57
N ILE A 210 45.71 -25.52 -96.91
CA ILE A 210 44.52 -25.14 -97.67
C ILE A 210 44.26 -26.18 -98.76
N TYR A 211 43.01 -26.63 -98.89
CA TYR A 211 42.65 -27.72 -99.80
C TYR A 211 41.19 -27.66 -100.28
N LEU A 212 40.90 -28.40 -101.35
CA LEU A 212 39.58 -28.49 -101.97
C LEU A 212 38.83 -29.74 -101.50
N LYS A 213 37.56 -29.59 -101.10
CA LYS A 213 36.61 -30.69 -100.90
C LYS A 213 36.09 -31.14 -102.28
N GLN A 214 36.58 -32.29 -102.77
CA GLN A 214 36.09 -32.86 -104.03
C GLN A 214 34.62 -33.31 -103.90
N ASP A 215 33.90 -33.28 -105.03
CA ASP A 215 32.49 -33.67 -105.14
C ASP A 215 32.33 -34.59 -106.34
N ASN A 216 31.97 -35.86 -106.09
CA ASN A 216 32.05 -36.93 -107.09
C ASN A 216 31.03 -36.82 -108.24
N ASN A 217 30.15 -35.81 -108.20
CA ASN A 217 29.10 -35.58 -109.20
C ASN A 217 29.43 -34.44 -110.20
N ASP A 218 30.56 -33.73 -110.08
CA ASP A 218 30.99 -32.76 -111.09
C ASP A 218 32.00 -33.39 -112.07
N ALA A 219 31.82 -33.13 -113.36
CA ALA A 219 32.55 -33.84 -114.43
C ALA A 219 33.95 -33.29 -114.72
N LEU A 220 34.39 -32.26 -113.98
CA LEU A 220 35.65 -31.55 -114.18
C LEU A 220 36.43 -31.46 -112.86
N GLN A 221 37.76 -31.60 -112.94
CA GLN A 221 38.65 -31.43 -111.79
C GLN A 221 39.17 -29.99 -111.68
N TYR A 222 39.29 -29.50 -110.44
CA TYR A 222 39.82 -28.18 -110.11
C TYR A 222 41.06 -28.27 -109.23
N GLU A 223 41.89 -27.23 -109.23
CA GLU A 223 43.09 -27.09 -108.40
C GLU A 223 43.20 -25.69 -107.77
N ILE A 224 43.82 -25.59 -106.58
CA ILE A 224 44.04 -24.33 -105.86
C ILE A 224 45.47 -23.84 -106.13
N VAL A 225 45.62 -22.55 -106.42
CA VAL A 225 46.90 -21.90 -106.75
C VAL A 225 47.05 -20.56 -106.03
N ASN A 226 48.26 -19.98 -106.07
CA ASN A 226 48.59 -18.60 -105.63
C ASN A 226 48.20 -18.26 -104.17
N VAL A 227 48.56 -19.15 -103.24
CA VAL A 227 48.26 -19.01 -101.80
C VAL A 227 49.20 -18.01 -101.11
N ASN A 228 48.66 -17.02 -100.39
CA ASN A 228 49.43 -16.06 -99.57
C ASN A 228 48.72 -15.67 -98.25
N VAL A 229 49.48 -15.18 -97.26
CA VAL A 229 48.97 -14.69 -95.97
C VAL A 229 49.60 -13.34 -95.59
N GLU A 230 48.79 -12.47 -94.98
CA GLU A 230 49.14 -11.14 -94.47
C GLU A 230 48.68 -11.04 -92.99
N THR A 231 49.43 -10.37 -92.10
CA THR A 231 49.25 -10.48 -90.62
C THR A 231 49.45 -9.14 -89.90
N ASN A 232 48.76 -8.93 -88.78
CA ASN A 232 48.86 -7.74 -87.93
C ASN A 232 48.66 -8.10 -86.45
N ASP A 233 49.70 -7.93 -85.65
CA ASP A 233 49.72 -8.32 -84.23
C ASP A 233 49.05 -7.32 -83.28
N ASN A 234 48.95 -6.03 -83.67
CA ASN A 234 48.34 -5.00 -82.84
C ASN A 234 46.81 -5.13 -82.76
N ASP A 235 46.20 -5.54 -83.87
CA ASP A 235 44.76 -5.79 -84.01
C ASP A 235 44.41 -7.29 -83.86
N ALA A 236 45.41 -8.15 -83.64
CA ALA A 236 45.29 -9.61 -83.56
C ALA A 236 44.61 -10.26 -84.78
N GLU A 237 44.98 -9.85 -86.01
CA GLU A 237 44.35 -10.30 -87.25
C GLU A 237 45.29 -10.97 -88.26
N ALA A 238 44.77 -11.94 -89.02
CA ALA A 238 45.45 -12.55 -90.17
C ALA A 238 44.49 -12.73 -91.36
N ILE A 239 44.98 -12.46 -92.58
CA ILE A 239 44.23 -12.55 -93.85
C ILE A 239 44.92 -13.57 -94.76
N PHE A 240 44.15 -14.55 -95.23
CA PHE A 240 44.59 -15.63 -96.12
C PHE A 240 43.99 -15.40 -97.51
N SER A 241 44.72 -15.74 -98.58
CA SER A 241 44.25 -15.52 -99.96
C SER A 241 44.77 -16.58 -100.95
N TYR A 242 44.02 -16.83 -102.03
CA TYR A 242 44.25 -17.93 -102.99
C TYR A 242 43.40 -17.77 -104.28
N GLN A 243 43.58 -18.66 -105.26
CA GLN A 243 42.77 -18.76 -106.49
C GLN A 243 42.39 -20.21 -106.82
N LEU A 244 41.34 -20.42 -107.62
CA LEU A 244 40.83 -21.73 -108.08
C LEU A 244 40.90 -21.84 -109.61
N LYS A 245 41.35 -22.97 -110.16
CA LYS A 245 41.57 -23.20 -111.60
C LYS A 245 40.97 -24.53 -112.07
N VAL A 246 40.45 -24.58 -113.30
CA VAL A 246 40.10 -25.85 -113.97
C VAL A 246 41.39 -26.57 -114.40
N LYS A 247 41.60 -27.79 -113.91
CA LYS A 247 42.88 -28.51 -114.01
C LYS A 247 43.27 -28.94 -115.43
N SER A 248 42.29 -29.18 -116.30
CA SER A 248 42.48 -29.63 -117.68
C SER A 248 42.52 -28.52 -118.73
N ILE A 249 42.31 -27.25 -118.34
CA ILE A 249 42.25 -26.10 -119.25
C ILE A 249 43.27 -25.05 -118.78
N ASN A 250 44.06 -24.53 -119.72
CA ASN A 250 45.16 -23.61 -119.42
C ASN A 250 44.95 -22.26 -120.13
N ASP A 251 43.84 -21.61 -119.81
CA ASP A 251 43.36 -20.31 -120.32
C ASP A 251 42.82 -19.52 -119.11
N GLU A 252 43.11 -18.21 -119.03
CA GLU A 252 42.75 -17.33 -117.90
C GLU A 252 41.23 -17.23 -117.64
N LYS A 253 40.39 -17.52 -118.64
CA LYS A 253 38.93 -17.61 -118.48
C LYS A 253 38.50 -18.75 -117.56
N PHE A 254 39.39 -19.71 -117.28
CA PHE A 254 39.14 -20.90 -116.48
C PHE A 254 39.94 -20.88 -115.16
N ILE A 255 40.28 -19.67 -114.70
CA ILE A 255 40.94 -19.37 -113.42
C ILE A 255 40.10 -18.29 -112.70
N SER A 256 39.90 -18.41 -111.40
CA SER A 256 39.22 -17.42 -110.55
C SER A 256 40.05 -16.14 -110.38
N ASP A 257 39.42 -15.07 -109.92
CA ASP A 257 40.10 -13.93 -109.31
C ASP A 257 40.64 -14.28 -107.91
N LYS A 258 41.47 -13.42 -107.32
CA LYS A 258 42.08 -13.64 -105.99
C LYS A 258 41.01 -13.56 -104.89
N LEU A 259 40.74 -14.69 -104.24
CA LEU A 259 39.81 -14.83 -103.11
C LEU A 259 40.57 -14.67 -101.78
N SER A 260 39.87 -14.32 -100.69
CA SER A 260 40.49 -14.14 -99.36
C SER A 260 39.52 -14.29 -98.19
N ILE A 261 40.06 -14.59 -97.00
CA ILE A 261 39.34 -14.74 -95.71
C ILE A 261 40.18 -14.19 -94.54
N LYS A 262 39.54 -13.60 -93.51
CA LYS A 262 40.17 -13.01 -92.32
C LYS A 262 39.85 -13.78 -91.03
N PHE A 263 40.81 -13.81 -90.11
CA PHE A 263 40.71 -14.26 -88.71
C PHE A 263 41.12 -13.11 -87.77
N LYS A 264 40.60 -13.08 -86.53
CA LYS A 264 40.71 -11.94 -85.57
C LYS A 264 40.95 -12.37 -84.11
N ASP A 265 41.29 -13.63 -83.89
CA ASP A 265 41.23 -14.31 -82.59
C ASP A 265 42.63 -14.75 -82.11
N PHE A 266 43.61 -13.86 -82.31
CA PHE A 266 44.99 -14.06 -81.88
C PHE A 266 45.29 -13.41 -80.52
N ALA A 267 46.46 -13.69 -79.94
CA ALA A 267 46.91 -13.03 -78.71
C ALA A 267 47.30 -11.56 -78.99
N ILE A 268 47.18 -10.69 -77.97
CA ILE A 268 47.51 -9.26 -78.04
C ILE A 268 48.82 -8.94 -77.28
N PRO A 269 49.57 -7.89 -77.68
CA PRO A 269 50.79 -7.47 -76.99
C PRO A 269 50.53 -6.75 -75.65
N SER A 270 51.58 -6.66 -74.82
CA SER A 270 51.65 -5.97 -73.52
C SER A 270 51.04 -4.57 -73.49
N THR A 271 51.22 -3.77 -74.53
CA THR A 271 50.61 -2.42 -74.66
C THR A 271 49.08 -2.48 -74.61
N GLN A 272 48.47 -3.45 -75.28
CA GLN A 272 47.01 -3.66 -75.26
C GLN A 272 46.54 -4.32 -73.95
N LEU A 273 47.35 -5.20 -73.35
CA LEU A 273 47.07 -5.73 -72.00
C LEU A 273 46.97 -4.60 -70.94
N THR A 274 47.78 -3.55 -71.07
CA THR A 274 47.72 -2.37 -70.18
C THR A 274 46.44 -1.55 -70.36
N HIS A 275 46.02 -1.30 -71.60
CA HIS A 275 44.71 -0.69 -71.85
C HIS A 275 43.56 -1.56 -71.32
N TYR A 276 43.66 -2.89 -71.47
CA TYR A 276 42.65 -3.81 -70.98
C TYR A 276 42.55 -3.81 -69.45
N LEU A 277 43.66 -3.93 -68.72
CA LEU A 277 43.67 -3.85 -67.25
C LEU A 277 43.06 -2.53 -66.73
N ASN A 278 43.37 -1.41 -67.37
CA ASN A 278 42.83 -0.10 -66.96
C ASN A 278 41.31 0.02 -67.17
N SER A 279 40.70 -0.82 -68.01
CA SER A 279 39.25 -0.90 -68.20
C SER A 279 38.49 -1.75 -67.17
N LEU A 280 39.19 -2.59 -66.38
CA LEU A 280 38.56 -3.50 -65.42
C LEU A 280 38.09 -2.80 -64.14
N ASP A 281 37.10 -3.41 -63.51
CA ASP A 281 36.62 -3.08 -62.16
C ASP A 281 37.08 -4.19 -61.20
N ILE A 282 37.70 -3.81 -60.08
CA ILE A 282 38.43 -4.72 -59.17
C ILE A 282 37.86 -4.57 -57.76
N LYS A 283 37.46 -5.70 -57.15
CA LYS A 283 36.70 -5.75 -55.89
C LYS A 283 37.24 -6.82 -54.96
N TYR A 284 36.81 -6.79 -53.70
CA TYR A 284 37.10 -7.82 -52.71
C TYR A 284 35.85 -8.68 -52.49
N LYS A 285 36.03 -10.00 -52.56
CA LYS A 285 34.96 -10.98 -52.38
C LYS A 285 34.42 -10.95 -50.94
N ASP A 286 33.10 -10.85 -50.79
CA ASP A 286 32.40 -10.92 -49.50
C ASP A 286 32.95 -9.94 -48.42
N ALA A 287 33.35 -8.73 -48.86
CA ALA A 287 34.00 -7.74 -48.00
C ALA A 287 33.19 -7.40 -46.73
N SER A 288 31.89 -7.16 -46.85
CA SER A 288 31.04 -6.69 -45.74
C SER A 288 30.80 -7.70 -44.62
N SER A 289 31.15 -8.98 -44.82
CA SER A 289 31.17 -10.03 -43.78
C SER A 289 32.59 -10.44 -43.37
N THR A 290 33.62 -9.85 -43.98
CA THR A 290 35.03 -10.15 -43.74
C THR A 290 35.65 -9.07 -42.84
N TYR A 291 36.27 -9.44 -41.72
CA TYR A 291 37.07 -8.49 -40.95
C TYR A 291 38.32 -8.13 -41.76
N ILE A 292 38.70 -6.86 -41.82
CA ILE A 292 39.89 -6.42 -42.57
C ILE A 292 41.18 -7.16 -42.16
N GLN A 293 41.27 -7.59 -40.90
CA GLN A 293 42.36 -8.44 -40.39
C GLN A 293 42.45 -9.81 -41.08
N ASP A 294 41.33 -10.39 -41.52
CA ASP A 294 41.30 -11.66 -42.27
C ASP A 294 41.66 -11.50 -43.76
N ALA A 295 41.62 -10.27 -44.29
CA ALA A 295 41.70 -10.04 -45.73
C ALA A 295 43.02 -10.55 -46.35
N ASN A 296 42.97 -11.08 -47.57
CA ASN A 296 44.13 -11.61 -48.30
C ASN A 296 44.03 -11.32 -49.81
N LYS A 297 45.16 -11.45 -50.53
CA LYS A 297 45.23 -11.13 -51.97
C LYS A 297 44.33 -12.05 -52.81
N GLU A 298 44.12 -13.29 -52.37
CA GLU A 298 43.25 -14.28 -53.00
C GLU A 298 41.76 -13.90 -52.93
N GLY A 299 41.39 -12.97 -52.05
CA GLY A 299 40.05 -12.38 -51.99
C GLY A 299 39.81 -11.25 -53.00
N ILE A 300 40.84 -10.74 -53.69
CA ILE A 300 40.68 -9.71 -54.73
C ILE A 300 40.34 -10.38 -56.07
N ILE A 301 39.26 -9.90 -56.70
CA ILE A 301 38.70 -10.43 -57.94
C ILE A 301 38.32 -9.30 -58.91
N GLU A 302 38.36 -9.57 -60.20
CA GLU A 302 37.70 -8.74 -61.21
C GLU A 302 36.17 -8.89 -61.14
N ALA A 303 35.44 -7.79 -61.37
CA ALA A 303 33.98 -7.77 -61.36
C ALA A 303 33.35 -8.39 -62.63
N THR A 304 34.17 -8.71 -63.63
CA THR A 304 33.75 -9.31 -64.91
C THR A 304 34.92 -10.11 -65.47
N THR A 305 34.70 -11.41 -65.76
CA THR A 305 35.73 -12.38 -66.12
C THR A 305 36.63 -11.91 -67.28
N LEU A 306 37.93 -12.21 -67.18
CA LEU A 306 38.91 -11.88 -68.21
C LEU A 306 38.53 -12.46 -69.59
N SER A 307 38.69 -11.63 -70.64
CA SER A 307 38.25 -11.91 -72.01
C SER A 307 38.99 -13.07 -72.69
N ASN A 308 40.21 -13.38 -72.25
CA ASN A 308 40.96 -14.57 -72.65
C ASN A 308 41.29 -15.41 -71.40
N PRO A 309 40.90 -16.69 -71.31
CA PRO A 309 41.24 -17.56 -70.17
C PRO A 309 42.76 -17.80 -70.01
N ASN A 310 43.55 -17.46 -71.03
CA ASN A 310 45.01 -17.45 -70.97
C ASN A 310 45.57 -16.32 -70.07
N TYR A 311 44.77 -15.32 -69.67
CA TYR A 311 45.19 -14.24 -68.79
C TYR A 311 45.04 -14.58 -67.30
N SER A 312 45.84 -13.95 -66.43
CA SER A 312 45.71 -14.00 -64.98
C SER A 312 46.16 -12.69 -64.32
N LEU A 313 45.54 -12.34 -63.19
CA LEU A 313 46.00 -11.26 -62.32
C LEU A 313 47.20 -11.69 -61.48
N GLU A 314 48.23 -10.85 -61.42
CA GLU A 314 49.36 -10.94 -60.51
C GLU A 314 49.44 -9.69 -59.62
N PHE A 315 49.95 -9.83 -58.40
CA PHE A 315 49.97 -8.80 -57.36
C PHE A 315 51.41 -8.46 -56.96
N GLU A 316 51.77 -7.18 -56.94
CA GLU A 316 53.05 -6.68 -56.39
C GLU A 316 52.93 -6.38 -54.89
N SER A 317 51.83 -5.75 -54.47
CA SER A 317 51.58 -5.36 -53.09
C SER A 317 50.14 -5.59 -52.64
N PHE A 318 49.96 -5.77 -51.33
CA PHE A 318 48.68 -5.89 -50.64
C PHE A 318 48.86 -5.31 -49.22
N GLU A 319 48.17 -4.23 -48.90
CA GLU A 319 48.26 -3.48 -47.65
C GLU A 319 46.89 -3.34 -46.98
N LYS A 320 46.83 -3.48 -45.65
CA LYS A 320 45.62 -3.37 -44.83
C LYS A 320 45.61 -2.03 -44.10
N LEU A 321 44.74 -1.11 -44.50
CA LEU A 321 44.51 0.15 -43.79
C LEU A 321 43.38 -0.06 -42.77
N GLU A 322 43.69 -0.75 -41.67
CA GLU A 322 42.70 -1.13 -40.63
C GLU A 322 41.95 0.05 -40.01
N ASN A 323 42.58 1.24 -39.97
CA ASN A 323 41.95 2.47 -39.48
C ASN A 323 40.98 3.11 -40.49
N GLU A 324 41.16 2.88 -41.79
CA GLU A 324 40.25 3.34 -42.86
C GLU A 324 39.23 2.28 -43.29
N GLN A 325 39.38 1.03 -42.83
CA GLN A 325 38.67 -0.15 -43.32
C GLN A 325 38.77 -0.31 -44.86
N LYS A 326 40.00 -0.16 -45.37
CA LYS A 326 40.36 -0.36 -46.78
C LYS A 326 41.53 -1.32 -46.97
N VAL A 327 41.56 -1.98 -48.13
CA VAL A 327 42.75 -2.65 -48.66
C VAL A 327 43.30 -1.83 -49.83
N LYS A 328 44.63 -1.67 -49.88
CA LYS A 328 45.35 -1.18 -51.06
C LYS A 328 46.06 -2.36 -51.74
N ALA A 329 45.98 -2.44 -53.06
CA ALA A 329 46.70 -3.46 -53.82
C ALA A 329 47.21 -2.92 -55.14
N LYS A 330 48.26 -3.55 -55.67
CA LYS A 330 48.86 -3.20 -56.95
C LYS A 330 48.94 -4.43 -57.85
N VAL A 331 48.23 -4.37 -58.98
CA VAL A 331 47.87 -5.52 -59.82
C VAL A 331 48.35 -5.36 -61.26
N LYS A 332 48.64 -6.46 -61.95
CA LYS A 332 48.88 -6.51 -63.40
C LYS A 332 48.19 -7.73 -64.03
N ILE A 333 47.99 -7.72 -65.35
CA ILE A 333 47.60 -8.90 -66.14
C ILE A 333 48.85 -9.52 -66.77
N VAL A 334 48.93 -10.85 -66.75
CA VAL A 334 49.95 -11.63 -67.48
C VAL A 334 49.29 -12.68 -68.37
N ASP A 335 49.74 -12.80 -69.61
CA ASP A 335 49.40 -13.91 -70.50
C ASP A 335 50.27 -15.13 -70.20
N LYS A 336 49.62 -16.27 -69.88
CA LYS A 336 50.31 -17.50 -69.45
C LYS A 336 51.10 -18.17 -70.57
N SER A 337 50.81 -17.89 -71.84
CA SER A 337 51.42 -18.53 -73.01
C SER A 337 52.48 -17.65 -73.69
N THR A 338 52.14 -16.41 -74.05
CA THR A 338 53.07 -15.47 -74.73
C THR A 338 54.08 -14.84 -73.76
N LYS A 339 53.76 -14.79 -72.45
CA LYS A 339 54.49 -14.07 -71.39
C LYS A 339 54.45 -12.55 -71.51
N GLU A 340 53.62 -12.00 -72.40
CA GLU A 340 53.28 -10.58 -72.40
C GLU A 340 52.59 -10.22 -71.08
N SER A 341 52.88 -9.03 -70.54
CA SER A 341 52.26 -8.52 -69.32
C SER A 341 51.91 -7.05 -69.43
N SER A 342 50.83 -6.63 -68.77
CA SER A 342 50.54 -5.20 -68.60
C SER A 342 51.53 -4.51 -67.67
N GLU A 343 51.52 -3.19 -67.69
CA GLU A 343 51.99 -2.38 -66.56
C GLU A 343 51.13 -2.64 -65.30
N PHE A 344 51.61 -2.20 -64.14
CA PHE A 344 50.88 -2.29 -62.88
C PHE A 344 49.88 -1.14 -62.69
N ARG A 345 48.72 -1.48 -62.12
CA ARG A 345 47.66 -0.55 -61.70
C ARG A 345 47.44 -0.64 -60.19
N GLU A 346 47.28 0.48 -59.52
CA GLU A 346 46.90 0.55 -58.10
C GLU A 346 45.38 0.60 -57.93
N VAL A 347 44.87 -0.03 -56.87
CA VAL A 347 43.44 -0.06 -56.51
C VAL A 347 43.25 0.09 -54.99
N GLU A 348 42.28 0.90 -54.58
CA GLU A 348 41.75 0.93 -53.21
C GLU A 348 40.40 0.18 -53.18
N ILE A 349 40.20 -0.68 -52.19
CA ILE A 349 38.95 -1.42 -51.99
C ILE A 349 38.46 -1.19 -50.55
N ALA A 350 37.18 -0.84 -50.40
CA ALA A 350 36.55 -0.48 -49.13
C ALA A 350 35.30 -1.32 -48.85
N GLY A 351 34.73 -1.19 -47.65
CA GLY A 351 33.46 -1.85 -47.26
C GLY A 351 33.63 -3.18 -46.55
N PHE A 352 34.70 -3.32 -45.75
CA PHE A 352 34.91 -4.47 -44.86
C PHE A 352 33.95 -4.45 -43.65
N PHE A 353 33.93 -5.53 -42.85
CA PHE A 353 33.05 -5.63 -41.68
C PHE A 353 33.43 -4.62 -40.56
N ASP A 354 32.54 -3.66 -40.32
CA ASP A 354 32.73 -2.59 -39.33
C ASP A 354 32.40 -3.03 -37.89
N TYR A 355 33.31 -3.81 -37.31
CA TYR A 355 33.23 -4.28 -35.93
C TYR A 355 33.15 -3.14 -34.90
N LYS A 356 33.77 -1.98 -35.16
CA LYS A 356 33.76 -0.83 -34.24
C LYS A 356 32.36 -0.26 -34.10
N LYS A 357 31.67 -0.07 -35.23
CA LYS A 357 30.27 0.36 -35.23
C LYS A 357 29.36 -0.69 -34.60
N VAL A 358 29.54 -1.97 -34.92
CA VAL A 358 28.72 -3.06 -34.33
C VAL A 358 28.84 -3.11 -32.80
N VAL A 359 30.04 -2.93 -32.24
CA VAL A 359 30.27 -2.83 -30.79
C VAL A 359 29.55 -1.61 -30.20
N GLN A 360 29.62 -0.45 -30.85
CA GLN A 360 28.99 0.77 -30.35
C GLN A 360 27.46 0.71 -30.45
N ASP A 361 26.90 0.20 -31.55
CA ASP A 361 25.46 0.01 -31.74
C ASP A 361 24.89 -0.99 -30.71
N ALA A 362 25.61 -2.08 -30.41
CA ALA A 362 25.25 -3.00 -29.33
C ALA A 362 25.35 -2.34 -27.94
N ALA A 363 26.38 -1.53 -27.68
CA ALA A 363 26.50 -0.74 -26.44
C ALA A 363 25.45 0.37 -26.33
N ASN A 364 24.81 0.78 -27.43
CA ASN A 364 23.66 1.68 -27.43
C ASN A 364 22.33 0.96 -27.18
N ALA A 365 22.19 -0.29 -27.65
CA ALA A 365 20.93 -1.04 -27.65
C ALA A 365 20.76 -2.02 -26.47
N ILE A 366 21.82 -2.43 -25.78
CA ILE A 366 21.73 -3.38 -24.66
C ILE A 366 21.00 -2.77 -23.46
N THR A 367 20.17 -3.62 -22.85
CA THR A 367 19.41 -3.32 -21.62
C THR A 367 19.67 -4.39 -20.57
N PHE A 368 19.51 -4.02 -19.30
CA PHE A 368 19.72 -4.91 -18.15
C PHE A 368 18.46 -5.01 -17.28
N ASN A 369 18.29 -6.15 -16.61
CA ASN A 369 17.23 -6.36 -15.62
C ASN A 369 17.70 -7.32 -14.53
N TYR A 370 17.05 -7.29 -13.36
CA TYR A 370 17.45 -8.09 -12.20
C TYR A 370 16.31 -9.02 -11.76
N ASN A 371 16.60 -10.32 -11.69
CA ASN A 371 15.63 -11.34 -11.27
C ASN A 371 15.29 -11.17 -9.79
N ASP A 372 14.00 -11.21 -9.46
CA ASP A 372 13.46 -11.01 -8.10
C ASP A 372 13.77 -9.63 -7.46
N LYS A 373 13.87 -8.58 -8.30
CA LYS A 373 14.12 -7.21 -7.83
C LYS A 373 13.06 -6.68 -6.85
N GLU A 374 11.79 -7.00 -7.04
CA GLU A 374 10.68 -6.53 -6.20
C GLU A 374 10.78 -7.03 -4.74
N ASN A 375 11.45 -8.18 -4.51
CA ASN A 375 11.73 -8.69 -3.17
C ASN A 375 13.13 -8.34 -2.66
N THR A 376 14.03 -7.87 -3.53
CA THR A 376 15.43 -7.58 -3.23
C THR A 376 15.65 -6.09 -2.93
N PHE A 377 16.49 -5.77 -1.96
CA PHE A 377 16.93 -4.40 -1.72
C PHE A 377 18.17 -4.05 -2.54
N ALA A 378 18.27 -2.83 -3.06
CA ALA A 378 19.39 -2.41 -3.91
C ALA A 378 20.76 -2.32 -3.17
N ASN A 379 20.80 -2.37 -1.84
CA ASN A 379 22.03 -2.52 -1.06
C ASN A 379 22.46 -3.99 -0.83
N ASN A 380 21.68 -4.97 -1.33
CA ASN A 380 21.88 -6.42 -1.13
C ASN A 380 21.93 -7.20 -2.47
N LEU A 381 22.50 -6.58 -3.50
CA LEU A 381 22.54 -7.10 -4.88
C LEU A 381 23.47 -8.31 -5.04
N LYS A 382 23.11 -9.23 -5.93
CA LYS A 382 23.91 -10.41 -6.28
C LYS A 382 24.03 -10.54 -7.80
N LYS A 383 25.26 -10.56 -8.33
CA LYS A 383 25.55 -10.62 -9.77
C LYS A 383 24.87 -11.79 -10.50
N VAL A 384 24.62 -12.92 -9.81
CA VAL A 384 23.94 -14.09 -10.37
C VAL A 384 22.46 -13.85 -10.75
N ASN A 385 21.83 -12.80 -10.23
CA ASN A 385 20.46 -12.41 -10.59
C ASN A 385 20.42 -11.38 -11.74
N LEU A 386 21.57 -10.84 -12.16
CA LEU A 386 21.66 -9.85 -13.22
C LEU A 386 21.50 -10.52 -14.59
N THR A 387 20.63 -9.95 -15.42
CA THR A 387 20.35 -10.40 -16.79
C THR A 387 20.55 -9.23 -17.77
N ASN A 388 20.84 -9.55 -19.03
CA ASN A 388 21.00 -8.57 -20.09
C ASN A 388 20.45 -9.09 -21.42
N THR A 389 20.18 -8.18 -22.35
CA THR A 389 19.56 -8.51 -23.66
C THR A 389 20.55 -8.81 -24.79
N LEU A 390 21.87 -8.86 -24.54
CA LEU A 390 22.89 -8.98 -25.60
C LEU A 390 22.60 -10.11 -26.60
N VAL A 391 22.19 -11.29 -26.11
CA VAL A 391 21.91 -12.47 -26.94
C VAL A 391 20.89 -12.18 -28.06
N SER A 392 19.95 -11.27 -27.81
CA SER A 392 18.89 -10.88 -28.76
C SER A 392 19.29 -9.78 -29.75
N LEU A 393 20.47 -9.18 -29.61
CA LEU A 393 20.97 -8.14 -30.51
C LEU A 393 21.65 -8.73 -31.77
N PRO A 394 21.69 -7.99 -32.89
CA PRO A 394 22.48 -8.38 -34.06
C PRO A 394 23.94 -8.64 -33.72
N ASN A 395 24.55 -9.64 -34.37
CA ASN A 395 25.95 -10.05 -34.17
C ASN A 395 26.33 -10.50 -32.74
N SER A 396 25.36 -10.76 -31.86
CA SER A 396 25.57 -11.16 -30.45
C SER A 396 26.56 -12.32 -30.24
N ASN A 397 26.60 -13.28 -31.17
CA ASN A 397 27.57 -14.38 -31.16
C ASN A 397 29.05 -13.89 -31.13
N ASN A 398 29.35 -12.77 -31.78
CA ASN A 398 30.69 -12.17 -31.82
C ASN A 398 30.98 -11.26 -30.61
N LEU A 399 29.97 -10.87 -29.83
CA LEU A 399 30.08 -9.86 -28.79
C LEU A 399 30.03 -10.45 -27.37
N GLU A 400 30.67 -9.79 -26.41
CA GLU A 400 30.54 -10.08 -24.97
C GLU A 400 30.28 -8.80 -24.16
N VAL A 401 29.58 -8.94 -23.02
CA VAL A 401 29.45 -7.87 -22.02
C VAL A 401 30.64 -7.97 -21.07
N VAL A 402 31.40 -6.88 -20.96
CA VAL A 402 32.45 -6.73 -19.96
C VAL A 402 31.91 -5.82 -18.87
N TYR A 403 31.80 -6.32 -17.64
CA TYR A 403 31.44 -5.52 -16.48
C TYR A 403 32.68 -4.79 -15.93
N TYR A 404 32.51 -3.60 -15.36
CA TYR A 404 33.63 -2.74 -15.00
C TYR A 404 33.38 -1.90 -13.73
N GLY A 405 34.42 -1.66 -12.93
CA GLY A 405 34.32 -0.91 -11.67
C GLY A 405 33.44 -1.64 -10.64
N ASP A 406 32.63 -0.88 -9.91
CA ASP A 406 31.49 -1.45 -9.17
C ASP A 406 30.43 -1.90 -10.18
N GLU A 407 30.55 -3.16 -10.61
CA GLU A 407 29.81 -3.78 -11.72
C GLU A 407 28.28 -3.68 -11.58
N LEU A 408 27.80 -3.72 -10.33
CA LEU A 408 26.40 -3.69 -9.93
C LEU A 408 26.30 -3.14 -8.50
N ALA A 409 25.85 -1.89 -8.35
CA ALA A 409 25.75 -1.19 -7.07
C ALA A 409 24.41 -0.45 -6.93
N GLN A 410 24.08 0.01 -5.71
CA GLN A 410 22.98 0.95 -5.48
C GLN A 410 23.31 2.33 -6.09
N GLU A 411 22.30 3.10 -6.51
CA GLU A 411 22.52 4.46 -7.05
C GLU A 411 22.89 5.48 -5.96
N ASP A 412 22.04 5.65 -4.94
CA ASP A 412 22.32 6.41 -3.71
C ASP A 412 21.43 5.87 -2.58
N GLU A 413 21.96 5.74 -1.36
CA GLU A 413 21.19 5.34 -0.18
C GLU A 413 20.47 6.54 0.47
N ASN A 414 20.96 7.76 0.29
CA ASN A 414 20.47 8.96 0.95
C ASN A 414 19.18 9.50 0.30
N ASP A 415 19.08 9.42 -1.02
CA ASP A 415 17.92 9.83 -1.82
C ASP A 415 16.89 8.69 -1.93
N PRO A 416 15.65 8.84 -1.40
CA PRO A 416 14.63 7.79 -1.45
C PRO A 416 14.23 7.32 -2.84
N GLU A 417 14.28 8.17 -3.87
CA GLU A 417 13.91 7.79 -5.25
C GLU A 417 15.03 7.01 -5.95
N LYS A 418 16.29 7.21 -5.53
CA LYS A 418 17.47 6.46 -6.01
C LYS A 418 17.74 5.19 -5.21
N ARG A 419 17.30 5.13 -3.95
CA ARG A 419 17.48 3.97 -3.06
C ARG A 419 16.88 2.68 -3.62
N VAL A 420 15.87 2.79 -4.48
CA VAL A 420 15.18 1.68 -5.17
C VAL A 420 15.75 1.36 -6.56
N ASN A 421 16.91 1.92 -6.90
CA ASN A 421 17.60 1.72 -8.17
C ASN A 421 18.97 1.04 -7.98
N ALA A 422 19.37 0.24 -8.96
CA ALA A 422 20.73 -0.29 -9.09
C ALA A 422 21.37 0.17 -10.40
N ILE A 423 22.64 0.56 -10.34
CA ILE A 423 23.47 0.92 -11.50
C ILE A 423 24.31 -0.29 -11.92
N VAL A 424 24.23 -0.64 -13.21
CA VAL A 424 25.10 -1.62 -13.86
C VAL A 424 26.18 -0.88 -14.64
N SER A 425 27.45 -1.15 -14.35
CA SER A 425 28.60 -0.55 -15.03
C SER A 425 29.21 -1.56 -16.04
N PHE A 426 29.20 -1.21 -17.33
CA PHE A 426 29.52 -2.15 -18.40
C PHE A 426 30.21 -1.52 -19.63
N LYS A 427 30.74 -2.40 -20.48
CA LYS A 427 31.18 -2.18 -21.86
C LYS A 427 30.68 -3.33 -22.73
N ILE A 428 30.60 -3.13 -24.04
CA ILE A 428 30.53 -4.23 -25.02
C ILE A 428 31.90 -4.41 -25.65
N LYS A 429 32.27 -5.65 -25.92
CA LYS A 429 33.55 -6.03 -26.51
C LYS A 429 33.36 -7.03 -27.65
N ASP A 430 34.11 -6.85 -28.74
CA ASP A 430 34.18 -7.85 -29.81
C ASP A 430 35.18 -8.96 -29.45
N LYS A 431 34.72 -10.21 -29.48
CA LYS A 431 35.48 -11.40 -29.09
C LYS A 431 36.67 -11.69 -30.00
N LYS A 432 36.69 -11.17 -31.23
CA LYS A 432 37.75 -11.42 -32.20
C LYS A 432 38.85 -10.37 -32.11
N THR A 433 38.50 -9.12 -32.33
CA THR A 433 39.42 -7.95 -32.36
C THR A 433 39.81 -7.44 -30.98
N GLN A 434 39.14 -7.90 -29.92
CA GLN A 434 39.24 -7.38 -28.54
C GLN A 434 38.87 -5.89 -28.38
N PHE A 435 38.27 -5.26 -29.40
CA PHE A 435 37.84 -3.87 -29.33
C PHE A 435 36.67 -3.69 -28.36
N GLU A 436 36.78 -2.70 -27.47
CA GLU A 436 35.78 -2.35 -26.46
C GLU A 436 35.07 -1.03 -26.79
N SER A 437 33.80 -0.92 -26.37
CA SER A 437 33.10 0.35 -26.29
C SER A 437 33.67 1.24 -25.17
N GLU A 438 33.30 2.52 -25.20
CA GLU A 438 33.37 3.37 -24.00
C GLU A 438 32.56 2.75 -22.84
N GLN A 439 32.93 3.08 -21.60
CA GLN A 439 32.21 2.64 -20.41
C GLN A 439 30.81 3.29 -20.37
N LYS A 440 29.81 2.50 -19.98
CA LYS A 440 28.44 2.95 -19.80
C LYS A 440 27.84 2.47 -18.48
N SER A 441 26.80 3.18 -18.05
CA SER A 441 25.96 2.85 -16.90
C SER A 441 24.52 2.60 -17.36
N TYR A 442 23.84 1.61 -16.77
CA TYR A 442 22.41 1.36 -16.98
C TYR A 442 21.70 1.25 -15.63
N THR A 443 20.62 2.02 -15.45
CA THR A 443 19.81 2.02 -14.22
C THR A 443 18.70 0.96 -14.30
N ILE A 444 18.66 0.05 -13.32
CA ILE A 444 17.57 -0.90 -13.11
C ILE A 444 16.69 -0.38 -11.96
N ASN A 445 15.47 0.01 -12.28
CA ASN A 445 14.52 0.56 -11.31
C ASN A 445 13.58 -0.53 -10.77
N GLY A 446 12.99 -0.30 -9.60
CA GLY A 446 11.96 -1.15 -9.01
C GLY A 446 12.51 -2.23 -8.07
N PHE A 447 13.55 -1.90 -7.30
CA PHE A 447 13.93 -2.67 -6.11
C PHE A 447 13.05 -2.32 -4.92
N LYS A 448 13.09 -3.16 -3.89
CA LYS A 448 12.25 -3.03 -2.69
C LYS A 448 12.58 -1.78 -1.87
N GLU A 449 11.54 -1.02 -1.51
CA GLU A 449 11.64 0.14 -0.62
C GLU A 449 12.07 -0.22 0.81
N TYR A 450 12.84 0.68 1.44
CA TYR A 450 13.14 0.68 2.87
C TYR A 450 13.47 2.09 3.37
N LYS A 451 13.31 2.32 4.67
CA LYS A 451 13.67 3.57 5.36
C LYS A 451 15.03 3.46 6.05
N ILE A 452 15.83 4.51 5.96
CA ILE A 452 17.10 4.62 6.70
C ILE A 452 16.87 5.15 8.11
N LYS A 453 17.86 4.98 8.99
CA LYS A 453 17.78 5.32 10.42
C LYS A 453 17.29 6.76 10.69
N SER A 454 17.72 7.74 9.91
CA SER A 454 17.30 9.14 10.07
C SER A 454 15.79 9.35 9.82
N GLU A 455 15.22 8.68 8.83
CA GLU A 455 13.79 8.74 8.54
C GLU A 455 12.96 7.99 9.60
N LEU A 456 13.46 6.83 10.06
CA LEU A 456 12.88 6.13 11.20
C LEU A 456 12.90 7.00 12.47
N ASN A 457 13.95 7.78 12.68
CA ASN A 457 14.04 8.73 13.79
C ASN A 457 13.02 9.87 13.68
N GLU A 458 12.73 10.40 12.49
CA GLU A 458 11.68 11.41 12.31
C GLU A 458 10.28 10.82 12.55
N TYR A 459 10.02 9.61 12.09
CA TYR A 459 8.75 8.91 12.38
C TYR A 459 8.62 8.55 13.88
N LEU A 460 9.70 8.09 14.51
CA LEU A 460 9.77 7.77 15.94
C LEU A 460 9.32 8.92 16.85
N LYS A 461 9.54 10.19 16.45
CA LYS A 461 9.07 11.38 17.19
C LYS A 461 7.55 11.53 17.23
N GLN A 462 6.85 11.05 16.21
CA GLN A 462 5.40 11.24 16.02
C GLN A 462 4.56 10.27 16.86
N ILE A 463 5.14 9.11 17.20
CA ILE A 463 4.52 8.07 18.03
C ILE A 463 4.18 8.64 19.41
N VAL A 464 2.99 8.31 19.91
CA VAL A 464 2.59 8.56 21.30
C VAL A 464 2.35 7.21 21.97
N LEU A 465 2.88 7.06 23.18
CA LEU A 465 2.65 5.90 24.05
C LEU A 465 1.92 6.36 25.31
N ASP A 466 0.91 5.60 25.74
CA ASP A 466 0.17 5.86 26.97
C ASP A 466 -0.31 4.53 27.61
N VAL A 467 -1.10 4.60 28.68
CA VAL A 467 -1.79 3.44 29.28
C VAL A 467 -3.29 3.74 29.39
N GLU A 468 -4.11 2.85 28.85
CA GLU A 468 -5.58 2.94 28.99
C GLU A 468 -6.00 2.90 30.47
N SER A 469 -6.85 3.83 30.89
CA SER A 469 -7.33 3.97 32.28
C SER A 469 -6.20 4.02 33.32
N LYS A 470 -5.07 4.70 33.02
CA LYS A 470 -3.93 4.85 33.93
C LYS A 470 -4.30 5.39 35.32
N ASN A 471 -5.27 6.30 35.39
CA ASN A 471 -5.79 6.86 36.65
C ASN A 471 -6.48 5.84 37.57
N SER A 472 -6.80 4.62 37.11
CA SER A 472 -7.31 3.52 37.95
C SER A 472 -6.30 2.38 38.19
N LYS A 473 -5.10 2.45 37.60
CA LYS A 473 -4.04 1.43 37.66
C LYS A 473 -2.81 1.96 38.41
N TYR A 474 -2.12 1.13 39.18
CA TYR A 474 -0.85 1.51 39.79
C TYR A 474 0.31 1.28 38.82
N ILE A 475 1.39 2.07 38.94
CA ILE A 475 2.59 1.86 38.08
C ILE A 475 3.22 0.46 38.25
N ASN A 476 2.99 -0.19 39.39
CA ASN A 476 3.46 -1.55 39.64
C ASN A 476 2.80 -2.58 38.73
N ASP A 477 1.54 -2.37 38.36
CA ASP A 477 0.74 -3.27 37.51
C ASP A 477 1.15 -3.18 36.03
N ILE A 478 1.95 -2.16 35.67
CA ILE A 478 2.45 -1.96 34.31
C ILE A 478 3.78 -2.72 34.16
N THR A 479 3.69 -3.98 33.75
CA THR A 479 4.83 -4.91 33.61
C THR A 479 5.17 -5.27 32.16
N GLU A 480 4.24 -5.11 31.22
CA GLU A 480 4.33 -5.69 29.89
C GLU A 480 4.06 -4.68 28.75
N TYR A 481 4.62 -4.97 27.57
CA TYR A 481 4.34 -4.27 26.30
C TYR A 481 2.85 -4.27 25.91
N SER A 482 2.11 -5.29 26.35
CA SER A 482 0.66 -5.43 26.20
C SER A 482 -0.13 -4.33 26.91
N HIS A 483 0.41 -3.76 28.00
CA HIS A 483 -0.27 -2.72 28.80
C HIS A 483 -0.11 -1.30 28.21
N ILE A 484 0.81 -1.10 27.25
CA ILE A 484 1.10 0.20 26.64
C ILE A 484 0.31 0.36 25.34
N THR A 485 -0.58 1.34 25.31
CA THR A 485 -1.32 1.76 24.10
C THR A 485 -0.42 2.60 23.20
N LYS A 486 -0.69 2.57 21.90
CA LYS A 486 0.05 3.33 20.87
C LYS A 486 -0.90 4.22 20.10
N SER A 487 -0.46 5.42 19.74
CA SER A 487 -1.14 6.33 18.80
C SER A 487 -0.13 6.89 17.80
N ASN A 488 -0.60 7.25 16.61
CA ASN A 488 0.21 7.59 15.43
C ASN A 488 1.18 6.46 14.99
N PHE A 489 0.89 5.21 15.35
CA PHE A 489 1.73 4.04 15.04
C PHE A 489 1.09 3.15 13.96
N ASP A 490 1.74 3.05 12.80
CA ASP A 490 1.37 2.14 11.72
C ASP A 490 2.00 0.76 11.98
N SER A 491 1.21 -0.14 12.56
CA SER A 491 1.61 -1.53 12.83
C SER A 491 1.63 -2.43 11.61
N VAL A 492 1.19 -1.96 10.43
CA VAL A 492 1.32 -2.70 9.17
C VAL A 492 2.72 -2.50 8.61
N LYS A 493 3.23 -1.26 8.65
CA LYS A 493 4.57 -0.92 8.15
C LYS A 493 5.70 -1.10 9.17
N TYR A 494 5.46 -0.87 10.47
CA TYR A 494 6.51 -0.86 11.49
C TYR A 494 6.20 -1.78 12.69
N GLN A 495 7.27 -2.15 13.41
CA GLN A 495 7.21 -2.84 14.69
C GLN A 495 8.14 -2.15 15.71
N ILE A 496 7.78 -2.26 17.00
CA ILE A 496 8.64 -1.88 18.11
C ILE A 496 9.56 -3.06 18.42
N ASP A 497 10.86 -2.81 18.56
CA ASP A 497 11.82 -3.85 18.95
C ASP A 497 11.64 -4.21 20.43
N LEU A 498 11.02 -5.36 20.68
CA LEU A 498 10.76 -5.86 22.04
C LEU A 498 12.05 -6.09 22.86
N ASN A 499 13.21 -6.30 22.21
CA ASN A 499 14.49 -6.44 22.91
C ASN A 499 15.01 -5.09 23.47
N SER A 500 14.54 -3.97 22.91
CA SER A 500 14.82 -2.61 23.40
C SER A 500 13.81 -2.12 24.43
N PHE A 501 12.69 -2.82 24.59
CA PHE A 501 11.49 -2.28 25.22
C PHE A 501 11.55 -2.41 26.75
N VAL A 502 11.69 -1.28 27.45
CA VAL A 502 11.85 -1.24 28.91
C VAL A 502 10.85 -0.27 29.55
N ILE A 503 10.15 -0.75 30.58
CA ILE A 503 9.27 0.05 31.42
C ILE A 503 9.98 0.35 32.75
N GLU A 504 10.43 1.59 32.90
CA GLU A 504 11.08 2.14 34.10
C GLU A 504 10.00 2.74 35.02
N LYS A 505 9.90 2.26 36.27
CA LYS A 505 8.93 2.74 37.26
C LYS A 505 9.57 3.85 38.10
N LEU A 506 8.96 5.03 38.14
CA LEU A 506 9.56 6.20 38.80
C LEU A 506 9.27 6.23 40.31
N SER A 507 10.17 6.89 41.05
CA SER A 507 10.09 7.02 42.51
C SER A 507 8.97 7.94 43.00
N ASP A 508 8.29 8.66 42.10
CA ASP A 508 7.08 9.43 42.42
C ASP A 508 5.84 8.53 42.64
N LEU A 509 5.93 7.25 42.25
CA LEU A 509 4.86 6.24 42.30
C LEU A 509 3.63 6.54 41.44
N THR A 510 3.64 7.64 40.68
CA THR A 510 2.54 8.09 39.79
C THR A 510 2.93 8.23 38.33
N SER A 511 4.18 7.89 37.98
CA SER A 511 4.72 8.00 36.62
C SER A 511 5.60 6.79 36.23
N ILE A 512 5.70 6.51 34.94
CA ILE A 512 6.64 5.55 34.33
C ILE A 512 7.37 6.20 33.16
N LYS A 513 8.55 5.67 32.78
CA LYS A 513 9.14 5.91 31.47
C LYS A 513 9.10 4.64 30.65
N VAL A 514 8.74 4.76 29.38
CA VAL A 514 8.82 3.69 28.38
C VAL A 514 9.94 4.01 27.41
N HIS A 515 10.94 3.14 27.36
CA HIS A 515 12.08 3.19 26.45
C HIS A 515 11.82 2.21 25.29
N PHE A 516 12.02 2.65 24.05
CA PHE A 516 11.76 1.83 22.86
C PHE A 516 12.51 2.35 21.62
N ARG A 517 12.75 1.48 20.64
CA ARG A 517 13.08 1.82 19.25
C ARG A 517 12.17 1.07 18.27
N ILE A 518 12.17 1.49 17.01
CA ILE A 518 11.36 0.88 15.94
C ILE A 518 12.23 0.36 14.80
N THR A 519 11.67 -0.57 14.02
CA THR A 519 12.15 -1.02 12.71
C THR A 519 10.95 -1.16 11.78
N GLU A 520 11.17 -1.13 10.47
CA GLU A 520 10.15 -1.59 9.51
C GLU A 520 9.88 -3.10 9.67
N ASN A 521 8.71 -3.54 9.21
CA ASN A 521 8.31 -4.95 9.09
C ASN A 521 8.98 -5.62 7.88
N ASN A 522 10.31 -5.52 7.81
CA ASN A 522 11.13 -6.03 6.71
C ASN A 522 12.43 -6.68 7.23
N THR A 523 13.24 -7.23 6.33
CA THR A 523 14.44 -8.02 6.65
C THR A 523 15.75 -7.21 6.69
N GLN A 524 15.71 -5.87 6.61
CA GLN A 524 16.90 -5.02 6.68
C GLN A 524 17.52 -4.95 8.09
N ASN A 525 16.73 -5.15 9.15
CA ASN A 525 17.14 -4.95 10.56
C ASN A 525 17.71 -3.54 10.85
N ILE A 526 17.22 -2.51 10.14
CA ILE A 526 17.56 -1.11 10.40
C ILE A 526 16.66 -0.59 11.53
N TYR A 527 17.28 -0.21 12.64
CA TYR A 527 16.58 0.34 13.81
C TYR A 527 16.74 1.85 13.91
N SER A 528 15.71 2.51 14.44
CA SER A 528 15.83 3.88 14.97
C SER A 528 16.77 3.93 16.19
N ASP A 529 17.11 5.14 16.63
CA ASP A 529 17.60 5.35 17.99
C ASP A 529 16.54 4.99 19.04
N ASN A 530 16.97 4.80 20.30
CA ASN A 530 16.05 4.67 21.43
C ASN A 530 15.40 6.02 21.74
N ARG A 531 14.08 6.02 21.92
CA ARG A 531 13.31 7.13 22.48
C ARG A 531 12.74 6.74 23.84
N THR A 532 12.72 7.70 24.75
CA THR A 532 12.04 7.60 26.05
C THR A 532 10.78 8.47 26.02
N ILE A 533 9.65 7.95 26.50
CA ILE A 533 8.42 8.71 26.75
C ILE A 533 8.06 8.55 28.23
N GLU A 534 7.79 9.66 28.91
CA GLU A 534 7.32 9.68 30.30
C GLU A 534 5.79 9.73 30.33
N ILE A 535 5.16 8.74 30.97
CA ILE A 535 3.70 8.63 31.12
C ILE A 535 3.35 8.91 32.58
N LYS A 536 2.42 9.83 32.81
CA LYS A 536 2.05 10.36 34.14
C LYS A 536 0.60 10.06 34.51
N ASP A 537 0.23 10.49 35.71
CA ASP A 537 -1.13 10.51 36.22
C ASP A 537 -1.74 9.11 36.42
N PHE A 538 -0.88 8.16 36.84
CA PHE A 538 -1.31 6.87 37.36
C PHE A 538 -1.97 7.00 38.73
N LYS A 539 -2.75 5.98 39.12
CA LYS A 539 -3.45 5.94 40.40
C LYS A 539 -2.48 6.12 41.58
N ILE A 540 -2.81 7.03 42.49
CA ILE A 540 -2.04 7.28 43.70
C ILE A 540 -2.15 6.06 44.64
N PRO A 541 -1.04 5.45 45.10
CA PRO A 541 -1.09 4.37 46.07
C PRO A 541 -1.23 4.90 47.50
N GLN A 542 -1.90 4.16 48.40
CA GLN A 542 -2.04 4.50 49.83
C GLN A 542 -0.69 4.80 50.50
N ARG A 543 0.41 4.14 50.09
CA ARG A 543 1.76 4.46 50.60
C ARG A 543 2.16 5.92 50.35
N LEU A 544 1.84 6.47 49.17
CA LEU A 544 2.17 7.86 48.84
C LEU A 544 1.31 8.86 49.62
N LEU A 545 0.02 8.56 49.80
CA LEU A 545 -0.83 9.33 50.73
C LEU A 545 -0.31 9.25 52.17
N ASN A 546 0.18 8.10 52.63
CA ASN A 546 0.77 7.97 53.95
C ASN A 546 2.07 8.78 54.11
N GLU A 547 2.90 8.83 53.08
CA GLU A 547 4.13 9.65 53.06
C GLU A 547 3.81 11.15 53.08
N TRP A 548 2.83 11.62 52.30
CA TRP A 548 2.35 13.00 52.37
C TRP A 548 1.66 13.32 53.72
N ALA A 549 0.85 12.41 54.25
CA ALA A 549 0.18 12.58 55.54
C ALA A 549 1.16 12.68 56.71
N ASN A 550 2.30 11.98 56.64
CA ASN A 550 3.41 12.10 57.60
C ASN A 550 4.20 13.42 57.42
N ALA A 551 4.17 14.03 56.24
CA ALA A 551 4.89 15.27 55.94
C ALA A 551 4.10 16.55 56.30
N ILE A 552 2.77 16.47 56.38
CA ILE A 552 1.89 17.58 56.79
C ILE A 552 2.29 18.08 58.19
N ARG A 553 2.34 19.40 58.33
CA ARG A 553 2.50 20.06 59.63
C ARG A 553 1.26 20.90 59.92
N LEU A 554 0.88 20.91 61.20
CA LEU A 554 -0.26 21.65 61.72
C LEU A 554 0.20 22.48 62.92
N ASP A 555 -0.08 23.78 62.92
CA ASP A 555 0.16 24.65 64.07
C ASP A 555 -0.86 25.80 64.12
N VAL A 556 -0.84 26.57 65.21
CA VAL A 556 -1.64 27.77 65.44
C VAL A 556 -0.70 28.96 65.70
N PRO A 557 -0.61 29.94 64.77
CA PRO A 557 0.12 31.17 65.00
C PRO A 557 -0.40 31.93 66.22
N ASN A 558 0.51 32.51 67.01
CA ASN A 558 0.22 33.27 68.23
C ASN A 558 -0.53 32.53 69.35
N LYS A 559 -0.57 31.19 69.33
CA LYS A 559 -1.17 30.32 70.35
C LYS A 559 -0.83 30.70 71.80
N GLN A 560 0.37 31.21 72.08
CA GLN A 560 0.79 31.66 73.42
C GLN A 560 -0.08 32.78 74.02
N ASN A 561 -0.84 33.52 73.19
CA ASN A 561 -1.78 34.55 73.61
C ASN A 561 -3.23 34.05 73.70
N GLU A 562 -3.51 32.87 73.16
CA GLU A 562 -4.84 32.31 72.90
C GLU A 562 -5.10 31.04 73.73
N LEU A 563 -6.35 30.82 74.12
CA LEU A 563 -6.71 29.65 74.93
C LEU A 563 -7.04 28.46 74.04
N ALA A 564 -6.56 27.26 74.39
CA ALA A 564 -6.81 26.02 73.64
C ALA A 564 -8.31 25.78 73.35
N TYR A 565 -9.19 26.24 74.24
CA TYR A 565 -10.64 26.11 74.04
C TYR A 565 -11.23 26.97 72.90
N ASN A 566 -10.49 27.93 72.33
CA ASN A 566 -10.93 28.78 71.21
C ASN A 566 -10.89 28.04 69.85
N TYR A 567 -10.26 26.87 69.82
CA TYR A 567 -10.02 26.02 68.64
C TYR A 567 -10.77 24.68 68.69
N TRP A 568 -11.62 24.45 69.71
CA TRP A 568 -12.47 23.27 69.81
C TRP A 568 -13.26 23.06 68.51
N ASP A 569 -13.12 21.88 67.91
CA ASP A 569 -13.80 21.43 66.70
C ASP A 569 -13.62 22.34 65.47
N ASP A 570 -12.64 23.25 65.50
CA ASP A 570 -12.41 24.25 64.46
C ASP A 570 -11.08 24.00 63.72
N PHE A 571 -11.13 23.08 62.77
CA PHE A 571 -9.99 22.83 61.87
C PHE A 571 -9.73 23.97 60.88
N SER A 572 -10.64 24.94 60.73
CA SER A 572 -10.44 26.08 59.84
C SER A 572 -9.33 27.01 60.36
N LYS A 573 -9.29 27.21 61.69
CA LYS A 573 -8.29 28.04 62.39
C LYS A 573 -6.88 27.42 62.48
N ILE A 574 -6.68 26.17 62.09
CA ILE A 574 -5.38 25.49 62.14
C ILE A 574 -4.59 25.81 60.87
N THR A 575 -3.37 26.31 60.97
CA THR A 575 -2.46 26.51 59.83
C THR A 575 -1.90 25.17 59.35
N LYS A 576 -1.73 25.02 58.03
CA LYS A 576 -1.45 23.74 57.36
C LYS A 576 -0.26 23.91 56.41
N GLU A 577 0.83 23.19 56.63
CA GLU A 577 1.99 23.16 55.73
C GLU A 577 2.10 21.81 54.99
N ASN A 578 2.87 21.77 53.90
CA ASN A 578 3.13 20.59 53.07
C ASN A 578 1.86 19.94 52.46
N VAL A 579 0.82 20.75 52.26
CA VAL A 579 -0.39 20.38 51.50
C VAL A 579 -0.14 20.62 50.00
N ASN A 580 -0.59 19.71 49.14
CA ASN A 580 -0.53 19.86 47.68
C ASN A 580 -1.92 19.75 47.03
N ASP A 581 -1.96 19.87 45.71
CA ASP A 581 -3.17 19.84 44.89
C ASP A 581 -3.75 18.42 44.67
N LYS A 582 -2.93 17.36 44.77
CA LYS A 582 -3.35 15.97 44.53
C LYS A 582 -4.27 15.39 45.61
N PHE A 583 -4.20 15.88 46.85
CA PHE A 583 -5.00 15.38 47.98
C PHE A 583 -5.83 16.45 48.68
N GLU A 584 -6.80 16.02 49.49
CA GLU A 584 -7.49 16.86 50.47
C GLU A 584 -7.65 16.13 51.81
N PHE A 585 -7.92 16.90 52.87
CA PHE A 585 -8.28 16.34 54.17
C PHE A 585 -9.65 15.66 54.10
N SER A 586 -9.82 14.58 54.87
CA SER A 586 -11.09 13.90 55.01
C SER A 586 -12.10 14.71 55.86
N ASN A 587 -13.39 14.35 55.80
CA ASN A 587 -14.44 15.07 56.54
C ASN A 587 -14.46 14.73 58.05
N ASP A 588 -13.70 13.72 58.49
CA ASP A 588 -13.63 13.25 59.89
C ASP A 588 -12.47 13.86 60.70
N VAL A 589 -11.93 15.00 60.27
CA VAL A 589 -10.92 15.74 61.04
C VAL A 589 -11.51 16.23 62.36
N THR A 590 -10.82 15.98 63.46
CA THR A 590 -11.23 16.45 64.79
C THR A 590 -10.14 17.29 65.46
N VAL A 591 -10.55 18.36 66.15
CA VAL A 591 -9.65 19.27 66.89
C VAL A 591 -10.10 19.32 68.34
N LYS A 592 -9.40 18.59 69.20
CA LYS A 592 -9.81 18.36 70.60
C LYS A 592 -8.81 18.98 71.55
N GLN A 593 -9.27 19.68 72.58
CA GLN A 593 -8.39 20.13 73.67
C GLN A 593 -8.05 18.93 74.55
N THR A 594 -6.77 18.62 74.71
CA THR A 594 -6.30 17.47 75.51
C THR A 594 -5.71 17.90 76.85
N ASP A 595 -5.21 19.15 76.97
CA ASP A 595 -4.76 19.74 78.24
C ASP A 595 -4.96 21.27 78.25
N ALA A 596 -4.55 21.95 79.32
CA ALA A 596 -4.68 23.40 79.53
C ALA A 596 -4.02 24.25 78.43
N ASP A 597 -2.88 23.79 77.88
CA ASP A 597 -2.11 24.45 76.82
C ASP A 597 -1.97 23.61 75.53
N GLU A 598 -2.90 22.67 75.29
CA GLU A 598 -2.76 21.68 74.23
C GLU A 598 -4.07 21.38 73.48
N ILE A 599 -3.96 21.34 72.15
CA ILE A 599 -4.96 20.69 71.29
C ILE A 599 -4.32 19.55 70.50
N THR A 600 -5.07 18.48 70.34
CA THR A 600 -4.73 17.34 69.49
C THR A 600 -5.61 17.38 68.24
N VAL A 601 -4.98 17.33 67.06
CA VAL A 601 -5.66 17.25 65.77
C VAL A 601 -5.51 15.84 65.21
N ARG A 602 -6.63 15.18 64.92
CA ARG A 602 -6.66 13.87 64.26
C ARG A 602 -7.24 14.02 62.85
N PHE A 603 -6.56 13.48 61.84
CA PHE A 603 -6.95 13.62 60.43
C PHE A 603 -6.57 12.40 59.59
N LYS A 604 -7.21 12.30 58.41
CA LYS A 604 -6.69 11.56 57.25
C LYS A 604 -6.62 12.50 56.06
N ILE A 605 -5.93 12.09 55.00
CA ILE A 605 -6.06 12.70 53.66
C ILE A 605 -6.54 11.65 52.67
N LYS A 606 -7.20 12.10 51.61
CA LYS A 606 -7.69 11.26 50.50
C LYS A 606 -7.26 11.85 49.17
N ASP A 607 -7.09 10.98 48.18
CA ASP A 607 -6.91 11.40 46.79
C ASP A 607 -8.18 12.14 46.32
N LYS A 608 -8.00 13.22 45.53
CA LYS A 608 -9.12 13.94 44.91
C LYS A 608 -9.70 13.21 43.70
N GLN A 609 -8.92 12.37 43.02
CA GLN A 609 -9.35 11.61 41.85
C GLN A 609 -10.00 10.27 42.23
N ASP A 610 -9.49 9.58 43.25
CA ASP A 610 -10.16 8.43 43.87
C ASP A 610 -10.40 8.63 45.39
N PRO A 611 -11.58 9.14 45.79
CA PRO A 611 -11.94 9.33 47.19
C PRO A 611 -11.94 8.05 48.07
N ASN A 612 -11.86 6.85 47.48
CA ASN A 612 -11.73 5.59 48.20
C ASN A 612 -10.29 5.30 48.64
N THR A 613 -9.30 5.96 48.03
CA THR A 613 -7.90 5.85 48.43
C THR A 613 -7.60 6.91 49.49
N ILE A 614 -7.43 6.46 50.74
CA ILE A 614 -7.34 7.28 51.95
C ILE A 614 -6.10 6.89 52.74
N SER A 615 -5.42 7.85 53.37
CA SER A 615 -4.29 7.61 54.27
C SER A 615 -4.74 6.93 55.57
N ASP A 616 -3.77 6.36 56.29
CA ASP A 616 -3.95 5.98 57.69
C ASP A 616 -4.25 7.22 58.55
N LEU A 617 -4.84 7.00 59.73
CA LEU A 617 -5.09 8.06 60.71
C LEU A 617 -3.77 8.67 61.19
N LYS A 618 -3.70 10.00 61.23
CA LYS A 618 -2.60 10.77 61.81
C LYS A 618 -3.10 11.59 62.99
N GLU A 619 -2.22 11.79 63.96
CA GLU A 619 -2.44 12.58 65.16
C GLU A 619 -1.28 13.56 65.30
N ILE A 620 -1.57 14.85 65.44
CA ILE A 620 -0.58 15.92 65.69
C ILE A 620 -1.02 16.69 66.93
N VAL A 621 -0.11 16.80 67.89
CA VAL A 621 -0.34 17.47 69.18
C VAL A 621 0.29 18.85 69.15
N ILE A 622 -0.55 19.89 69.19
CA ILE A 622 -0.15 21.29 69.16
C ILE A 622 -0.13 21.81 70.61
N LYS A 623 1.07 22.02 71.14
CA LYS A 623 1.33 22.54 72.51
C LYS A 623 1.69 24.03 72.50
N GLY A 624 1.58 24.66 73.68
CA GLY A 624 2.03 26.03 73.93
C GLY A 624 0.93 27.09 73.85
N PHE A 625 -0.34 26.71 74.05
CA PHE A 625 -1.42 27.67 74.21
C PHE A 625 -1.32 28.42 75.56
N LYS A 626 -1.98 29.57 75.65
CA LYS A 626 -2.06 30.36 76.89
C LYS A 626 -2.72 29.56 78.00
N LYS A 627 -2.11 29.55 79.19
CA LYS A 627 -2.78 29.14 80.43
C LYS A 627 -3.39 30.36 81.11
N GLN A 628 -4.54 30.17 81.74
CA GLN A 628 -5.24 31.19 82.54
C GLN A 628 -5.69 30.58 83.87
N ASN A 629 -5.63 31.38 84.94
CA ASN A 629 -6.33 31.13 86.20
C ASN A 629 -7.58 32.02 86.23
N LEU A 630 -8.75 31.43 86.49
CA LEU A 630 -10.05 32.09 86.44
C LEU A 630 -11.10 31.28 87.20
N ASN A 631 -11.81 31.88 88.16
CA ASN A 631 -12.89 31.27 88.96
C ASN A 631 -12.49 30.11 89.90
N SER A 632 -11.24 29.61 89.85
CA SER A 632 -10.70 28.60 90.76
C SER A 632 -10.48 29.09 92.19
N GLU A 633 -10.53 30.40 92.42
CA GLU A 633 -10.65 31.02 93.74
C GLU A 633 -12.09 30.94 94.30
N LYS A 634 -13.10 30.82 93.43
CA LYS A 634 -14.54 30.77 93.80
C LYS A 634 -15.12 29.36 93.82
N PHE A 635 -14.60 28.43 93.03
CA PHE A 635 -15.11 27.07 92.89
C PHE A 635 -14.01 26.01 92.91
N GLY A 636 -14.33 24.81 93.38
CA GLY A 636 -13.55 23.60 93.13
C GLY A 636 -14.07 22.87 91.90
N TYR A 637 -13.17 22.17 91.22
CA TYR A 637 -13.48 21.41 90.01
C TYR A 637 -12.56 20.20 89.88
N TYR A 638 -12.95 19.26 89.01
CA TYR A 638 -12.07 18.22 88.48
C TYR A 638 -12.20 18.16 86.95
N LEU A 639 -11.20 17.55 86.30
CA LEU A 639 -11.18 17.38 84.85
C LEU A 639 -11.68 15.99 84.44
N TYR A 640 -12.58 15.95 83.46
CA TYR A 640 -13.05 14.72 82.82
C TYR A 640 -13.01 14.87 81.29
N GLU A 641 -13.29 13.80 80.55
CA GLU A 641 -13.44 13.87 79.09
C GLU A 641 -14.89 13.99 78.68
N HIS A 642 -15.18 14.97 77.81
CA HIS A 642 -16.50 15.21 77.22
C HIS A 642 -16.35 15.35 75.72
N ASN A 643 -16.93 14.43 74.94
CA ASN A 643 -16.81 14.40 73.48
C ASN A 643 -15.36 14.48 72.96
N GLY A 644 -14.42 13.86 73.69
CA GLY A 644 -12.98 13.86 73.40
C GLY A 644 -12.21 15.12 73.82
N HIS A 645 -12.86 16.12 74.42
CA HIS A 645 -12.17 17.27 75.02
C HIS A 645 -11.93 17.03 76.51
N LYS A 646 -10.81 17.52 77.03
CA LYS A 646 -10.58 17.74 78.46
C LYS A 646 -11.41 18.93 78.93
N VAL A 647 -12.36 18.71 79.84
CA VAL A 647 -13.30 19.73 80.31
C VAL A 647 -13.43 19.69 81.83
N ALA A 648 -13.95 20.78 82.41
CA ALA A 648 -14.17 20.88 83.85
C ALA A 648 -15.59 20.47 84.27
N CYS A 649 -15.66 19.75 85.40
CA CYS A 649 -16.85 19.63 86.23
C CYS A 649 -16.66 20.44 87.52
N LEU A 650 -17.49 21.46 87.76
CA LEU A 650 -17.51 22.17 89.04
C LEU A 650 -18.17 21.27 90.09
N ASN A 651 -17.51 21.05 91.23
CA ASN A 651 -17.91 20.06 92.23
C ASN A 651 -18.07 20.61 93.66
N SER A 652 -17.75 21.88 93.88
CA SER A 652 -17.79 22.55 95.18
C SER A 652 -17.67 24.06 95.02
N ARG A 653 -18.14 24.82 96.01
CA ARG A 653 -18.06 26.28 96.06
C ARG A 653 -17.15 26.71 97.22
N LYS A 654 -16.25 27.66 96.96
CA LYS A 654 -15.20 28.12 97.89
C LYS A 654 -15.47 29.52 98.46
N ALA A 655 -16.21 30.35 97.72
CA ALA A 655 -16.52 31.73 98.08
C ALA A 655 -17.99 32.06 97.77
N LEU A 656 -18.50 33.16 98.33
CA LEU A 656 -19.85 33.65 98.05
C LEU A 656 -19.97 34.08 96.58
N ASN A 657 -20.46 33.17 95.75
CA ASN A 657 -20.86 33.42 94.37
C ASN A 657 -22.18 32.68 94.09
N PHE A 658 -22.97 33.26 93.19
CA PHE A 658 -24.33 32.83 92.84
C PHE A 658 -24.55 32.74 91.32
N ARG A 659 -23.50 33.07 90.54
CA ARG A 659 -23.41 32.83 89.09
C ARG A 659 -22.44 31.69 88.83
N ILE A 660 -22.94 30.58 88.31
CA ILE A 660 -22.16 29.37 87.98
C ILE A 660 -21.48 29.59 86.62
N PRO A 661 -20.13 29.65 86.54
CA PRO A 661 -19.43 30.09 85.35
C PRO A 661 -19.28 28.98 84.30
N ASN A 662 -19.29 29.34 83.02
CA ASN A 662 -19.07 28.40 81.90
C ASN A 662 -17.59 28.06 81.66
N LYS A 663 -16.68 28.66 82.44
CA LYS A 663 -15.22 28.53 82.35
C LYS A 663 -14.58 28.53 83.73
N ILE A 664 -13.56 27.69 83.88
CA ILE A 664 -12.66 27.67 85.04
C ILE A 664 -11.24 27.38 84.55
N ASP A 665 -10.31 28.23 84.97
CA ASP A 665 -8.93 28.26 84.51
C ASP A 665 -8.82 28.19 82.97
N SER A 666 -8.09 27.22 82.42
CA SER A 666 -7.89 27.05 80.97
C SER A 666 -8.97 26.17 80.30
N PHE A 667 -10.09 25.91 80.98
CA PHE A 667 -11.09 24.93 80.58
C PHE A 667 -12.51 25.50 80.53
N LYS A 668 -13.32 25.00 79.59
CA LYS A 668 -14.77 25.18 79.63
C LYS A 668 -15.37 24.22 80.66
N VAL A 669 -16.35 24.71 81.41
CA VAL A 669 -17.20 23.92 82.30
C VAL A 669 -18.31 23.27 81.48
N LYS A 670 -18.52 21.96 81.66
CA LYS A 670 -19.63 21.24 81.04
C LYS A 670 -20.64 20.65 82.03
N LYS A 671 -20.21 20.42 83.28
CA LYS A 671 -21.03 19.87 84.35
C LYS A 671 -20.90 20.69 85.64
N ALA A 672 -22.00 20.88 86.35
CA ALA A 672 -22.02 21.50 87.68
C ALA A 672 -22.76 20.60 88.68
N THR A 673 -22.13 20.31 89.82
CA THR A 673 -22.68 19.43 90.86
C THR A 673 -22.24 19.85 92.26
N ASN A 674 -23.06 19.57 93.27
CA ASN A 674 -22.75 19.76 94.69
C ASN A 674 -22.22 21.17 95.05
N LEU A 675 -22.75 22.22 94.42
CA LEU A 675 -22.24 23.59 94.58
C LEU A 675 -22.82 24.32 95.79
N TYR A 676 -24.06 24.02 96.18
CA TYR A 676 -24.76 24.69 97.29
C TYR A 676 -25.32 23.64 98.26
N VAL A 677 -24.42 22.98 99.01
CA VAL A 677 -24.72 21.84 99.88
C VAL A 677 -24.74 22.26 101.35
N ASN A 678 -25.88 22.10 102.02
CA ASN A 678 -26.10 22.40 103.45
C ASN A 678 -25.69 23.83 103.88
N GLU A 679 -25.83 24.81 102.98
CA GLU A 679 -25.32 26.16 103.22
C GLU A 679 -26.25 26.99 104.13
N THR A 680 -25.74 27.37 105.30
CA THR A 680 -26.46 28.05 106.39
C THR A 680 -26.64 29.55 106.18
N PHE A 681 -27.09 29.97 104.99
CA PHE A 681 -27.27 31.37 104.66
C PHE A 681 -28.29 32.08 105.57
N SER A 682 -27.87 33.20 106.17
CA SER A 682 -28.75 34.11 106.92
C SER A 682 -29.55 35.09 106.04
N ARG A 683 -29.47 34.94 104.71
CA ARG A 683 -30.13 35.80 103.72
C ARG A 683 -30.64 34.99 102.53
N ASN A 684 -31.66 35.54 101.88
CA ASN A 684 -32.22 34.99 100.65
C ASN A 684 -31.24 35.12 99.46
N TYR A 685 -31.29 34.16 98.54
CA TYR A 685 -30.41 34.10 97.36
C TYR A 685 -31.09 33.48 96.13
N CYS A 686 -30.55 33.73 94.94
CA CYS A 686 -30.96 33.15 93.66
C CYS A 686 -29.72 32.62 92.92
N VAL A 687 -29.83 31.54 92.13
CA VAL A 687 -28.70 30.89 91.45
C VAL A 687 -28.90 30.87 89.93
N SER A 688 -28.00 31.51 89.19
CA SER A 688 -28.02 31.51 87.71
C SER A 688 -26.77 30.82 87.16
N ALA A 689 -26.88 30.18 85.99
CA ALA A 689 -25.77 29.50 85.33
C ALA A 689 -25.52 30.05 83.92
N GLU A 690 -24.24 30.11 83.53
CA GLU A 690 -23.81 30.68 82.26
C GLU A 690 -23.99 29.72 81.06
N GLU A 691 -24.27 30.32 79.91
CA GLU A 691 -24.44 29.61 78.63
C GLU A 691 -23.20 28.80 78.26
N GLY A 692 -23.39 27.51 77.97
CA GLY A 692 -22.33 26.55 77.62
C GLY A 692 -22.22 25.33 78.54
N ILE A 693 -22.78 25.38 79.76
CA ILE A 693 -22.87 24.22 80.67
C ILE A 693 -24.01 23.30 80.21
N GLU A 694 -23.77 21.99 80.19
CA GLU A 694 -24.70 21.00 79.59
C GLU A 694 -25.39 20.11 80.63
N GLU A 695 -24.78 19.94 81.81
CA GLU A 695 -25.22 18.98 82.84
C GLU A 695 -25.29 19.63 84.23
N PHE A 696 -26.43 19.47 84.91
CA PHE A 696 -26.62 19.87 86.31
C PHE A 696 -27.12 18.68 87.13
N GLU A 697 -26.37 18.31 88.17
CA GLU A 697 -26.65 17.13 89.00
C GLU A 697 -26.46 17.44 90.48
N ASN A 698 -27.44 17.19 91.35
CA ASN A 698 -27.32 17.41 92.81
C ASN A 698 -26.84 18.84 93.14
N LEU A 699 -27.32 19.85 92.40
CA LEU A 699 -26.69 21.17 92.36
C LEU A 699 -26.83 21.93 93.69
N ILE A 700 -28.01 21.83 94.28
CA ILE A 700 -28.39 22.42 95.57
C ILE A 700 -28.90 21.27 96.45
N PHE A 701 -28.39 21.16 97.68
CA PHE A 701 -28.77 20.15 98.66
C PHE A 701 -29.02 20.78 100.03
N CYS A 702 -30.13 20.42 100.69
CA CYS A 702 -30.39 20.79 102.08
C CYS A 702 -30.92 19.57 102.87
N GLU A 703 -30.42 19.37 104.08
CA GLU A 703 -30.88 18.34 105.01
C GLU A 703 -32.38 18.44 105.35
N THR A 704 -32.99 17.29 105.63
CA THR A 704 -34.44 17.10 105.85
C THR A 704 -35.04 17.99 106.97
N ASN A 705 -34.24 18.41 107.94
CA ASN A 705 -34.66 19.28 109.05
C ASN A 705 -34.29 20.77 108.82
N SER A 706 -33.82 21.13 107.62
CA SER A 706 -33.40 22.48 107.24
C SER A 706 -34.24 23.01 106.08
N SER A 707 -34.26 24.33 105.90
CA SER A 707 -34.90 24.96 104.73
C SER A 707 -33.93 25.90 104.03
N SER A 708 -33.85 25.78 102.71
CA SER A 708 -33.03 26.69 101.90
C SER A 708 -33.61 28.09 101.88
N LYS A 709 -32.74 29.08 101.70
CA LYS A 709 -33.08 30.48 101.41
C LYS A 709 -33.01 30.84 99.92
N LEU A 710 -33.07 29.82 99.07
CA LEU A 710 -33.19 29.94 97.63
C LEU A 710 -34.58 30.48 97.21
N LEU A 711 -34.61 31.64 96.54
CA LEU A 711 -35.82 32.22 95.93
C LEU A 711 -35.95 31.92 94.43
N GLY A 712 -34.84 31.68 93.73
CA GLY A 712 -34.88 31.53 92.28
C GLY A 712 -33.71 30.74 91.71
N ILE A 713 -33.95 29.94 90.67
CA ILE A 713 -32.91 29.24 89.91
C ILE A 713 -33.13 29.37 88.41
N SER A 714 -32.03 29.47 87.64
CA SER A 714 -32.04 29.59 86.18
C SER A 714 -30.90 28.81 85.54
N LEU A 715 -31.23 27.86 84.67
CA LEU A 715 -30.29 27.07 83.88
C LEU A 715 -30.22 27.57 82.41
N PRO A 716 -29.05 27.52 81.75
CA PRO A 716 -28.82 28.04 80.39
C PRO A 716 -29.51 27.23 79.28
N ASN A 717 -29.56 27.78 78.07
CA ASN A 717 -30.14 27.11 76.89
C ASN A 717 -29.36 25.86 76.48
N SER A 718 -28.05 25.83 76.75
CA SER A 718 -27.17 24.68 76.56
C SER A 718 -27.48 23.46 77.44
N THR A 719 -28.39 23.57 78.41
CA THR A 719 -28.68 22.48 79.36
C THR A 719 -29.32 21.29 78.66
N LYS A 720 -28.64 20.14 78.70
CA LYS A 720 -29.10 18.85 78.14
C LYS A 720 -29.59 17.90 79.23
N ILE A 721 -29.01 17.96 80.43
CA ILE A 721 -29.36 17.08 81.57
C ILE A 721 -29.58 17.92 82.83
N ALA A 722 -30.71 17.72 83.50
CA ALA A 722 -31.02 18.28 84.82
C ALA A 722 -31.59 17.20 85.74
N LYS A 723 -30.77 16.75 86.70
CA LYS A 723 -31.13 15.72 87.69
C LYS A 723 -30.92 16.25 89.09
N ASN A 724 -31.87 16.05 90.01
CA ASN A 724 -31.71 16.46 91.42
C ASN A 724 -31.25 17.93 91.56
N VAL A 725 -31.81 18.87 90.78
CA VAL A 725 -31.25 20.24 90.74
C VAL A 725 -31.41 20.92 92.09
N ILE A 726 -32.53 20.69 92.77
CA ILE A 726 -32.76 21.06 94.16
C ILE A 726 -33.26 19.83 94.94
N ILE A 727 -32.38 19.28 95.78
CA ILE A 727 -32.74 18.39 96.89
C ILE A 727 -32.87 19.26 98.14
N GLY A 728 -33.95 19.15 98.91
CA GLY A 728 -34.17 19.96 100.11
C GLY A 728 -35.56 20.60 100.20
N ASN A 729 -35.95 20.98 101.41
CA ASN A 729 -37.09 21.86 101.61
C ASN A 729 -36.71 23.30 101.21
N THR A 730 -37.41 23.87 100.24
CA THR A 730 -37.17 25.19 99.65
C THR A 730 -38.48 25.98 99.58
N PRO A 731 -39.07 26.34 100.75
CA PRO A 731 -40.42 26.88 100.85
C PRO A 731 -40.54 28.31 100.31
N ASP A 732 -39.41 29.02 100.21
CA ASP A 732 -39.28 30.37 99.69
C ASP A 732 -39.00 30.42 98.16
N LEU A 733 -38.91 29.27 97.47
CA LEU A 733 -38.62 29.22 96.02
C LEU A 733 -39.80 29.75 95.18
N LEU A 734 -39.56 30.84 94.43
CA LEU A 734 -40.54 31.58 93.63
C LEU A 734 -40.31 31.44 92.12
N TYR A 735 -39.12 31.06 91.69
CA TYR A 735 -38.77 30.96 90.26
C TYR A 735 -37.89 29.75 89.94
N PHE A 736 -38.21 29.01 88.88
CA PHE A 736 -37.41 27.90 88.39
C PHE A 736 -37.40 27.92 86.86
N GLU A 737 -36.23 28.02 86.24
CA GLU A 737 -36.09 28.13 84.78
C GLU A 737 -35.17 27.06 84.16
N ILE A 738 -35.66 26.41 83.10
CA ILE A 738 -34.93 25.44 82.25
C ILE A 738 -35.33 25.59 80.76
N PRO A 739 -34.51 25.13 79.79
CA PRO A 739 -34.87 25.18 78.37
C PRO A 739 -35.80 24.06 77.90
N SER A 740 -36.62 24.34 76.87
CA SER A 740 -37.49 23.35 76.21
C SER A 740 -36.73 22.23 75.50
N SER A 741 -35.47 22.51 75.10
CA SER A 741 -34.57 21.60 74.35
C SER A 741 -33.84 20.58 75.22
N ILE A 742 -33.95 20.68 76.55
CA ILE A 742 -33.33 19.75 77.49
C ILE A 742 -33.72 18.31 77.16
N LYS A 743 -32.80 17.34 77.32
CA LYS A 743 -32.98 15.97 76.84
C LYS A 743 -33.35 14.98 77.94
N GLU A 744 -32.88 15.23 79.15
CA GLU A 744 -33.13 14.37 80.30
C GLU A 744 -33.41 15.22 81.55
N VAL A 745 -34.51 14.91 82.22
CA VAL A 745 -35.01 15.62 83.40
C VAL A 745 -35.43 14.59 84.45
N GLU A 746 -34.95 14.74 85.68
CA GLU A 746 -35.40 13.96 86.84
C GLU A 746 -35.34 14.83 88.11
N ARG A 747 -36.34 14.74 89.01
CA ARG A 747 -36.31 15.40 90.34
C ARG A 747 -35.83 16.86 90.31
N LEU A 748 -36.43 17.71 89.48
CA LEU A 748 -36.03 19.11 89.28
C LEU A 748 -35.91 19.88 90.61
N TYR A 749 -36.95 19.80 91.44
CA TYR A 749 -36.99 20.40 92.77
C TYR A 749 -37.94 19.62 93.68
N GLU A 750 -37.61 19.54 94.97
CA GLU A 750 -38.45 18.86 95.96
C GLU A 750 -39.60 19.73 96.49
N SER A 751 -39.51 21.06 96.48
CA SER A 751 -40.61 21.95 96.96
C SER A 751 -40.51 23.38 96.42
N HIS A 752 -41.59 24.16 96.57
CA HIS A 752 -41.68 25.55 96.11
C HIS A 752 -42.72 26.36 96.91
N ASN A 753 -42.77 27.68 96.69
CA ASN A 753 -43.73 28.53 97.40
C ASN A 753 -45.15 28.34 96.88
N VAL A 754 -45.96 27.68 97.70
CA VAL A 754 -47.41 27.44 97.53
C VAL A 754 -48.28 28.33 98.42
N THR A 755 -47.69 29.37 99.03
CA THR A 755 -48.34 30.25 100.01
C THR A 755 -48.74 31.61 99.43
N ILE A 756 -48.08 32.02 98.35
CA ILE A 756 -48.35 33.23 97.57
C ILE A 756 -49.11 32.83 96.30
N GLY A 757 -50.16 33.59 95.99
CA GLY A 757 -51.03 33.37 94.84
C GLY A 757 -50.78 34.38 93.74
N SER A 758 -51.53 34.29 92.64
CA SER A 758 -51.29 35.09 91.42
C SER A 758 -51.37 36.61 91.62
N ASN A 759 -52.07 37.07 92.65
CA ASN A 759 -52.20 38.49 93.03
C ASN A 759 -51.36 38.86 94.28
N GLY A 760 -50.47 37.99 94.74
CA GLY A 760 -49.67 38.18 95.96
C GLY A 760 -48.32 38.89 95.74
N SER A 761 -47.58 39.09 96.83
CA SER A 761 -46.26 39.74 96.85
C SER A 761 -45.32 39.00 97.81
N TYR A 762 -44.07 38.74 97.41
CA TYR A 762 -42.99 38.33 98.33
C TYR A 762 -42.03 39.51 98.52
N PRO A 763 -41.79 39.96 99.76
CA PRO A 763 -41.02 41.18 100.01
C PRO A 763 -39.53 41.00 99.70
N ASN A 764 -38.89 42.05 99.19
CA ASN A 764 -37.42 42.15 99.05
C ASN A 764 -36.73 41.09 98.17
N PHE A 765 -37.42 40.48 97.20
CA PHE A 765 -36.83 39.51 96.27
C PHE A 765 -35.59 40.07 95.55
N PHE A 766 -35.64 41.32 95.09
CA PHE A 766 -34.52 41.97 94.38
C PHE A 766 -33.43 42.54 95.33
N LEU A 767 -33.48 42.19 96.62
CA LEU A 767 -32.39 42.39 97.59
C LEU A 767 -31.72 41.06 98.00
N ALA A 768 -32.14 39.93 97.41
CA ALA A 768 -31.50 38.63 97.57
C ALA A 768 -30.18 38.55 96.77
N PHE A 769 -29.18 37.82 97.27
CA PHE A 769 -27.92 37.66 96.56
C PHE A 769 -28.12 36.88 95.26
N GLY A 770 -27.53 37.32 94.13
CA GLY A 770 -27.72 36.65 92.83
C GLY A 770 -29.04 36.98 92.15
N SER A 771 -29.92 37.79 92.75
CA SER A 771 -31.17 38.26 92.12
C SER A 771 -30.92 39.20 90.93
N GLU A 772 -29.73 39.80 90.86
CA GLU A 772 -29.27 40.63 89.74
C GLU A 772 -29.32 39.90 88.39
N TYR A 773 -29.13 38.58 88.37
CA TYR A 773 -29.17 37.76 87.13
C TYR A 773 -30.60 37.41 86.68
N PHE A 774 -31.62 37.88 87.40
CA PHE A 774 -33.03 37.58 87.14
C PHE A 774 -33.84 38.82 86.74
N TRP A 775 -33.29 40.05 86.86
CA TRP A 775 -34.00 41.30 86.51
C TRP A 775 -34.64 41.25 85.12
N GLU A 776 -33.87 40.87 84.10
CA GLU A 776 -34.36 40.77 82.71
C GLU A 776 -35.37 39.62 82.51
N LYS A 777 -35.18 38.51 83.23
CA LYS A 777 -35.93 37.24 83.03
C LYS A 777 -37.32 37.23 83.67
N VAL A 778 -37.55 38.07 84.66
CA VAL A 778 -38.82 38.17 85.38
C VAL A 778 -39.84 39.05 84.64
N GLY A 779 -39.41 39.83 83.65
CA GLY A 779 -40.31 40.48 82.68
C GLY A 779 -40.86 41.85 83.11
N LYS A 780 -40.12 42.59 83.95
CA LYS A 780 -40.38 44.00 84.25
C LYS A 780 -39.16 44.85 83.84
N GLN A 781 -39.40 46.00 83.21
CA GLN A 781 -38.45 47.10 83.35
C GLN A 781 -38.48 47.55 84.82
N TYR A 782 -37.34 47.46 85.49
CA TYR A 782 -37.22 47.69 86.92
C TYR A 782 -37.40 49.17 87.28
N SER A 783 -38.35 49.46 88.17
CA SER A 783 -38.32 50.70 88.96
C SER A 783 -37.55 50.44 90.23
N GLN A 784 -36.66 51.37 90.63
CA GLN A 784 -35.93 51.33 91.89
C GLN A 784 -36.83 51.28 93.15
N THR A 785 -38.14 51.46 92.98
CA THR A 785 -39.15 51.41 94.05
C THR A 785 -39.85 50.05 94.21
N ASP A 786 -39.68 49.08 93.30
CA ASP A 786 -40.38 47.78 93.35
C ASP A 786 -39.38 46.63 93.60
N VAL A 787 -39.00 46.44 94.86
CA VAL A 787 -38.03 45.42 95.32
C VAL A 787 -38.62 44.02 95.51
N ASP A 788 -39.93 43.88 95.29
CA ASP A 788 -40.72 42.70 95.59
C ASP A 788 -40.91 41.78 94.37
N TRP A 789 -41.03 40.48 94.64
CA TRP A 789 -41.65 39.55 93.69
C TRP A 789 -43.17 39.76 93.70
N LYS A 790 -43.83 39.75 92.53
CA LYS A 790 -45.29 39.81 92.42
C LYS A 790 -45.82 38.55 91.73
N GLY A 791 -46.89 37.97 92.27
CA GLY A 791 -47.49 36.73 91.79
C GLY A 791 -46.97 35.46 92.49
N ALA A 792 -47.49 34.31 92.05
CA ALA A 792 -47.18 33.00 92.60
C ALA A 792 -45.82 32.44 92.12
N PHE A 793 -45.55 31.16 92.38
CA PHE A 793 -44.37 30.47 91.84
C PHE A 793 -44.42 30.38 90.31
N LYS A 794 -43.38 30.85 89.63
CA LYS A 794 -43.24 30.78 88.18
C LYS A 794 -42.22 29.72 87.77
N PHE A 795 -42.72 28.59 87.28
CA PHE A 795 -41.93 27.68 86.45
C PHE A 795 -41.81 28.27 85.03
N ASN A 796 -40.59 28.55 84.57
CA ASN A 796 -40.31 29.12 83.27
C ASN A 796 -39.66 28.06 82.36
N LEU A 797 -40.30 27.73 81.24
CA LEU A 797 -39.70 26.91 80.20
C LEU A 797 -39.22 27.84 79.09
N LEU A 798 -37.91 27.93 78.85
CA LEU A 798 -37.36 28.77 77.77
C LEU A 798 -37.69 28.13 76.43
N GLU A 799 -38.54 28.80 75.65
CA GLU A 799 -39.04 28.33 74.36
C GLU A 799 -37.96 28.45 73.27
N LEU A 800 -37.43 27.30 72.84
CA LEU A 800 -36.42 27.18 71.77
C LEU A 800 -37.01 26.51 70.52
N SER A 801 -36.25 26.52 69.41
CA SER A 801 -36.67 25.88 68.16
C SER A 801 -36.85 24.37 68.29
N GLU A 802 -35.94 23.71 69.00
CA GLU A 802 -36.06 22.30 69.41
C GLU A 802 -36.76 22.21 70.77
N LYS A 803 -37.77 21.33 70.88
CA LYS A 803 -38.58 21.17 72.09
C LYS A 803 -38.83 19.69 72.38
N ASN A 804 -38.35 19.23 73.53
CA ASN A 804 -38.63 17.90 74.07
C ASN A 804 -39.73 17.94 75.14
N TYR A 805 -40.05 19.12 75.67
CA TYR A 805 -41.02 19.34 76.75
C TYR A 805 -41.91 20.56 76.50
N LYS A 806 -43.05 20.62 77.20
CA LYS A 806 -44.00 21.74 77.23
C LYS A 806 -44.68 21.85 78.60
N VAL A 807 -45.14 23.04 78.96
CA VAL A 807 -45.98 23.27 80.16
C VAL A 807 -47.45 23.34 79.76
N VAL A 808 -48.30 22.53 80.37
CA VAL A 808 -49.75 22.53 80.17
C VAL A 808 -50.43 23.09 81.41
N GLN A 809 -51.22 24.15 81.26
CA GLN A 809 -52.07 24.70 82.31
C GLN A 809 -53.36 23.90 82.45
N ASN A 810 -53.87 23.74 83.68
CA ASN A 810 -55.22 23.21 83.89
C ASN A 810 -56.28 24.23 83.41
N THR A 811 -57.47 23.75 83.03
CA THR A 811 -58.57 24.57 82.48
C THR A 811 -59.13 25.64 83.42
N GLN A 812 -58.72 25.65 84.70
CA GLN A 812 -59.08 26.66 85.70
C GLN A 812 -57.89 27.54 86.11
N ASN A 813 -56.73 27.40 85.46
CA ASN A 813 -55.46 28.05 85.78
C ASN A 813 -55.01 27.91 87.25
N LYS A 814 -55.36 26.78 87.89
CA LYS A 814 -55.06 26.51 89.31
C LYS A 814 -53.75 25.75 89.54
N TYR A 815 -53.32 24.97 88.56
CA TYR A 815 -52.05 24.23 88.55
C TYR A 815 -51.57 24.06 87.11
N SER A 816 -50.34 23.61 86.94
CA SER A 816 -49.80 23.18 85.64
C SER A 816 -48.98 21.90 85.74
N VAL A 817 -48.67 21.31 84.60
CA VAL A 817 -47.80 20.15 84.48
C VAL A 817 -46.75 20.38 83.40
N LEU A 818 -45.49 20.06 83.70
CA LEU A 818 -44.43 19.88 82.71
C LEU A 818 -44.54 18.46 82.16
N VAL A 819 -44.69 18.33 80.84
CA VAL A 819 -44.87 17.06 80.14
C VAL A 819 -43.92 16.96 78.95
N SER A 820 -43.65 15.76 78.46
CA SER A 820 -42.95 15.59 77.19
C SER A 820 -43.77 16.16 76.03
N ILE A 821 -43.09 16.63 74.98
CA ILE A 821 -43.71 17.27 73.82
C ILE A 821 -44.75 16.36 73.13
N ASP A 822 -44.54 15.05 73.20
CA ASP A 822 -45.33 13.97 72.63
C ASP A 822 -46.43 13.42 73.57
N ASP A 823 -46.68 14.08 74.71
CA ASP A 823 -47.67 13.72 75.74
C ASP A 823 -47.54 12.31 76.33
N LYS A 824 -46.38 11.64 76.21
CA LYS A 824 -46.17 10.30 76.79
C LYS A 824 -45.68 10.32 78.24
N LYS A 825 -45.08 11.40 78.73
CA LYS A 825 -44.46 11.46 80.07
C LYS A 825 -44.90 12.68 80.88
N LEU A 826 -45.32 12.46 82.13
CA LEU A 826 -45.41 13.51 83.14
C LEU A 826 -44.04 13.71 83.81
N ILE A 827 -43.53 14.94 83.80
CA ILE A 827 -42.19 15.28 84.28
C ILE A 827 -42.24 15.99 85.64
N LYS A 828 -43.15 16.96 85.80
CA LYS A 828 -43.36 17.69 87.06
C LYS A 828 -44.79 18.21 87.17
N PHE A 829 -45.41 18.06 88.34
CA PHE A 829 -46.62 18.78 88.72
C PHE A 829 -46.24 20.09 89.42
N ILE A 830 -46.87 21.18 89.00
CA ILE A 830 -46.60 22.55 89.43
C ILE A 830 -47.85 23.05 90.16
N ASP A 831 -47.87 22.79 91.47
CA ASP A 831 -48.90 23.24 92.42
C ASP A 831 -48.89 24.77 92.58
N GLN A 832 -50.02 25.37 92.94
CA GLN A 832 -50.13 26.81 93.24
C GLN A 832 -51.10 27.01 94.41
N LYS A 833 -51.06 28.19 95.04
CA LYS A 833 -51.94 28.52 96.18
C LYS A 833 -53.43 28.22 95.90
N GLU A 834 -53.86 28.48 94.66
CA GLU A 834 -55.23 28.36 94.15
C GLU A 834 -55.68 26.91 93.85
N THR A 835 -54.79 25.92 93.90
CA THR A 835 -55.17 24.49 93.82
C THR A 835 -55.98 24.08 95.06
N ALA A 836 -56.97 23.21 94.90
CA ALA A 836 -57.80 22.73 96.02
C ALA A 836 -57.03 21.72 96.90
N ASP A 837 -57.41 21.58 98.18
CA ASP A 837 -56.78 20.62 99.10
C ASP A 837 -57.03 19.15 98.72
N GLU A 838 -58.07 18.87 97.93
CA GLU A 838 -58.36 17.59 97.29
C GLU A 838 -58.33 17.77 95.76
N LEU A 839 -57.60 16.91 95.06
CA LEU A 839 -57.51 16.92 93.60
C LEU A 839 -57.63 15.51 93.00
N ALA A 840 -58.50 15.37 92.01
CA ALA A 840 -58.43 14.26 91.06
C ALA A 840 -57.59 14.67 89.85
N LEU A 841 -56.63 13.83 89.47
CA LEU A 841 -55.70 14.07 88.37
C LEU A 841 -55.76 12.89 87.38
N ASP A 842 -56.37 13.16 86.23
CA ASP A 842 -56.33 12.27 85.08
C ASP A 842 -54.94 12.32 84.43
N LEU A 843 -54.33 11.15 84.26
CA LEU A 843 -52.97 10.97 83.75
C LEU A 843 -53.01 10.17 82.43
N PRO A 844 -53.17 10.84 81.28
CA PRO A 844 -53.16 10.22 79.94
C PRO A 844 -51.77 9.75 79.50
N TYR A 845 -50.74 10.00 80.32
CA TYR A 845 -49.34 9.67 80.06
C TYR A 845 -49.09 8.16 80.20
N ASN A 846 -48.05 7.65 79.54
CA ASN A 846 -47.57 6.27 79.70
C ASN A 846 -46.61 6.12 80.89
N GLU A 847 -45.94 7.22 81.27
CA GLU A 847 -44.87 7.24 82.26
C GLU A 847 -45.00 8.47 83.18
N ILE A 848 -44.62 8.31 84.44
CA ILE A 848 -44.44 9.40 85.40
C ILE A 848 -42.97 9.37 85.84
N VAL A 849 -42.26 10.46 85.62
CA VAL A 849 -40.84 10.58 85.98
C VAL A 849 -40.68 10.69 87.50
N LEU A 850 -39.56 10.15 88.01
CA LEU A 850 -39.24 10.19 89.43
C LEU A 850 -39.17 11.64 89.94
N GLY A 851 -39.83 11.91 91.06
CA GLY A 851 -39.95 13.26 91.63
C GLY A 851 -41.03 14.17 91.03
N ALA A 852 -41.84 13.67 90.09
CA ALA A 852 -42.87 14.49 89.43
C ALA A 852 -43.88 15.12 90.41
N LEU A 853 -44.27 14.43 91.48
CA LEU A 853 -45.26 14.92 92.46
C LEU A 853 -44.63 15.39 93.80
N TYR A 854 -43.31 15.60 93.86
CA TYR A 854 -42.66 16.18 95.05
C TYR A 854 -43.12 17.63 95.27
N GLY A 855 -43.39 18.01 96.53
CA GLY A 855 -43.66 19.40 96.92
C GLY A 855 -45.10 19.90 96.79
N ILE A 856 -46.06 19.02 96.45
CA ILE A 856 -47.48 19.40 96.40
C ILE A 856 -48.06 19.53 97.82
N LYS A 857 -48.92 20.52 98.03
CA LYS A 857 -49.56 20.88 99.31
C LYS A 857 -50.90 20.20 99.56
N LEU A 858 -51.36 19.35 98.64
CA LEU A 858 -52.62 18.63 98.71
C LEU A 858 -52.74 17.82 100.00
N LYS A 859 -53.95 17.73 100.56
CA LYS A 859 -54.31 16.76 101.60
C LYS A 859 -54.71 15.42 101.00
N LYS A 860 -55.32 15.43 99.82
CA LYS A 860 -55.78 14.23 99.12
C LYS A 860 -55.50 14.32 97.63
N ILE A 861 -54.99 13.23 97.06
CA ILE A 861 -54.82 13.09 95.61
C ILE A 861 -55.42 11.77 95.12
N ILE A 862 -56.23 11.86 94.06
CA ILE A 862 -56.80 10.73 93.34
C ILE A 862 -56.13 10.67 91.96
N LEU A 863 -55.36 9.63 91.68
CA LEU A 863 -54.69 9.46 90.40
C LEU A 863 -55.46 8.47 89.52
N LYS A 864 -55.71 8.84 88.26
CA LYS A 864 -56.45 8.01 87.30
C LYS A 864 -55.62 7.77 86.04
N SER A 865 -55.51 6.52 85.60
CA SER A 865 -54.85 6.21 84.32
C SER A 865 -55.20 4.80 83.82
N THR A 866 -55.28 4.67 82.50
CA THR A 866 -55.35 3.40 81.77
C THR A 866 -54.03 3.04 81.08
N THR A 867 -53.00 3.89 81.20
CA THR A 867 -51.74 3.82 80.43
C THR A 867 -50.48 3.72 81.30
N VAL A 868 -50.47 4.30 82.50
CA VAL A 868 -49.33 4.18 83.44
C VAL A 868 -49.21 2.73 83.95
N HIS A 869 -48.08 2.09 83.67
CA HIS A 869 -47.80 0.70 84.07
C HIS A 869 -46.94 0.55 85.33
N ASN A 870 -46.10 1.54 85.65
CA ASN A 870 -45.18 1.51 86.79
C ASN A 870 -45.31 2.81 87.59
N ILE A 871 -45.26 2.72 88.92
CA ILE A 871 -45.23 3.88 89.83
C ILE A 871 -44.08 3.70 90.82
N GLU A 872 -43.14 4.65 90.85
CA GLU A 872 -41.97 4.62 91.73
C GLU A 872 -41.57 6.02 92.22
N ASN A 873 -41.20 6.13 93.50
CA ASN A 873 -40.71 7.36 94.15
C ASN A 873 -41.48 8.64 93.76
N LEU A 874 -42.82 8.59 93.76
CA LEU A 874 -43.68 9.67 93.26
C LEU A 874 -43.73 10.89 94.20
N PHE A 875 -43.66 10.63 95.51
CA PHE A 875 -43.74 11.62 96.60
C PHE A 875 -42.46 11.60 97.44
N SER A 876 -42.08 12.73 98.04
CA SER A 876 -40.96 12.86 98.97
C SER A 876 -41.45 13.39 100.33
N TYR A 877 -40.53 13.66 101.27
CA TYR A 877 -40.88 14.18 102.59
C TYR A 877 -41.49 15.59 102.55
N SER A 878 -41.26 16.36 101.48
CA SER A 878 -41.84 17.71 101.30
C SER A 878 -43.35 17.70 101.03
N ASN A 879 -43.95 16.55 100.75
CA ASN A 879 -45.40 16.36 100.60
C ASN A 879 -46.10 16.33 101.97
N GLU A 880 -45.67 17.14 102.93
CA GLU A 880 -46.00 17.06 104.36
C GLU A 880 -47.49 17.06 104.68
N LYS A 881 -48.33 17.62 103.81
CA LYS A 881 -49.78 17.74 104.00
C LYS A 881 -50.59 16.56 103.47
N LEU A 882 -49.97 15.65 102.70
CA LEU A 882 -50.68 14.58 102.00
C LEU A 882 -51.12 13.47 102.97
N GLU A 883 -52.41 13.44 103.30
CA GLU A 883 -53.03 12.47 104.20
C GLU A 883 -53.72 11.30 103.46
N GLU A 884 -54.17 11.51 102.21
CA GLU A 884 -54.86 10.48 101.43
C GLU A 884 -54.31 10.34 100.00
N LEU A 885 -54.14 9.09 99.55
CA LEU A 885 -53.72 8.74 98.19
C LEU A 885 -54.63 7.63 97.63
N ASP A 886 -55.35 7.93 96.55
CA ASP A 886 -56.25 7.00 95.88
C ASP A 886 -55.73 6.65 94.48
N LEU A 887 -55.43 5.36 94.27
CA LEU A 887 -55.01 4.74 93.02
C LEU A 887 -56.04 3.69 92.54
N THR A 888 -57.31 3.78 92.96
CA THR A 888 -58.33 2.79 92.59
C THR A 888 -58.81 2.91 91.14
N ASP A 889 -58.60 4.07 90.52
CA ASP A 889 -58.89 4.34 89.10
C ASP A 889 -57.60 4.25 88.23
N MET A 890 -56.53 3.64 88.74
CA MET A 890 -55.31 3.28 88.01
C MET A 890 -55.38 1.82 87.56
N SER A 891 -56.11 1.55 86.48
CA SER A 891 -56.45 0.18 86.05
C SER A 891 -55.28 -0.63 85.47
N SER A 892 -54.19 0.05 85.06
CA SER A 892 -53.09 -0.53 84.28
C SER A 892 -51.77 -0.72 85.03
N ILE A 893 -51.71 -0.46 86.35
CA ILE A 893 -50.49 -0.67 87.15
C ILE A 893 -50.11 -2.16 87.16
N LYS A 894 -48.86 -2.45 86.78
CA LYS A 894 -48.23 -3.77 86.84
C LYS A 894 -47.30 -3.87 88.05
N ASN A 895 -46.46 -2.85 88.25
CA ASN A 895 -45.51 -2.77 89.36
C ASN A 895 -45.65 -1.44 90.12
N PHE A 896 -45.39 -1.47 91.42
CA PHE A 896 -45.19 -0.26 92.20
C PHE A 896 -44.11 -0.48 93.26
N ASN A 897 -43.18 0.47 93.39
CA ASN A 897 -42.03 0.37 94.28
C ASN A 897 -41.84 1.70 95.02
N VAL A 898 -41.77 1.67 96.36
CA VAL A 898 -41.57 2.86 97.21
C VAL A 898 -42.45 4.06 96.79
N ILE A 899 -43.77 3.86 96.68
CA ILE A 899 -44.71 4.98 96.42
C ILE A 899 -44.66 6.00 97.59
N ILE A 900 -44.45 5.50 98.80
CA ILE A 900 -44.56 6.24 100.06
C ILE A 900 -43.18 6.27 100.75
N PRO A 901 -42.56 7.44 100.96
CA PRO A 901 -41.38 7.58 101.81
C PRO A 901 -41.61 7.06 103.23
N SER A 902 -40.55 6.55 103.87
CA SER A 902 -40.59 5.93 105.20
C SER A 902 -41.01 6.84 106.35
N THR A 903 -41.30 8.11 106.08
CA THR A 903 -41.74 9.16 107.02
C THR A 903 -43.06 9.85 106.66
N ASN A 904 -43.68 9.52 105.51
CA ASN A 904 -44.78 10.31 104.96
C ASN A 904 -46.06 10.33 105.82
N ASN A 905 -46.85 11.40 105.70
CA ASN A 905 -48.05 11.68 106.51
C ASN A 905 -49.35 11.03 105.99
N ILE A 906 -49.25 10.17 104.96
CA ILE A 906 -50.40 9.46 104.38
C ILE A 906 -51.02 8.53 105.44
N LYS A 907 -52.28 8.81 105.79
CA LYS A 907 -53.13 8.03 106.69
C LYS A 907 -53.99 7.02 105.93
N ASN A 908 -54.42 7.34 104.70
CA ASN A 908 -55.30 6.50 103.90
C ASN A 908 -54.68 6.24 102.52
N PHE A 909 -54.51 4.96 102.17
CA PHE A 909 -54.05 4.52 100.85
C PHE A 909 -55.06 3.58 100.23
N LEU A 910 -55.55 3.91 99.04
CA LEU A 910 -56.51 3.13 98.28
C LEU A 910 -55.90 2.68 96.95
N TYR A 911 -56.13 1.44 96.54
CA TYR A 911 -55.69 0.94 95.22
C TYR A 911 -56.59 -0.19 94.73
N GLN A 912 -56.55 -0.48 93.42
CA GLN A 912 -57.28 -1.59 92.81
C GLN A 912 -56.31 -2.66 92.28
N LYS A 913 -56.56 -3.94 92.59
CA LYS A 913 -55.78 -5.08 92.07
C LYS A 913 -56.72 -6.26 91.77
N TYR A 914 -56.62 -6.82 90.56
CA TYR A 914 -57.50 -7.88 90.06
C TYR A 914 -59.01 -7.60 90.25
N GLY A 915 -59.45 -6.38 89.92
CA GLY A 915 -60.85 -5.97 90.03
C GLY A 915 -61.38 -5.76 91.45
N ARG A 916 -60.57 -5.93 92.50
CA ARG A 916 -60.92 -5.62 93.89
C ARG A 916 -60.28 -4.30 94.32
N LYS A 917 -61.07 -3.39 94.91
CA LYS A 917 -60.56 -2.20 95.60
C LYS A 917 -60.09 -2.59 97.01
N TYR A 918 -58.93 -2.09 97.41
CA TYR A 918 -58.30 -2.28 98.71
C TYR A 918 -58.17 -0.93 99.40
N TYR A 919 -58.42 -0.89 100.71
CA TYR A 919 -58.32 0.29 101.56
C TYR A 919 -57.37 -0.02 102.71
N ILE A 920 -56.29 0.76 102.83
CA ILE A 920 -55.28 0.62 103.88
C ILE A 920 -55.26 1.89 104.73
N HIS A 921 -55.59 1.74 106.01
CA HIS A 921 -55.56 2.81 107.00
C HIS A 921 -54.29 2.69 107.87
N ILE A 922 -53.39 3.67 107.76
CA ILE A 922 -52.00 3.66 108.24
C ILE A 922 -51.89 4.34 109.62
N SER A 923 -52.71 3.92 110.58
CA SER A 923 -52.80 4.58 111.90
C SER A 923 -52.24 3.78 113.10
N ARG A 924 -51.79 2.53 112.91
CA ARG A 924 -51.50 1.61 114.04
C ARG A 924 -50.28 0.69 113.95
N LEU A 925 -49.28 1.00 113.13
CA LEU A 925 -48.09 0.14 112.96
C LEU A 925 -46.77 0.90 113.22
N LYS A 926 -46.14 0.64 114.39
CA LYS A 926 -44.80 1.16 114.70
C LYS A 926 -43.73 0.51 113.82
N THR A 927 -42.90 1.36 113.20
CA THR A 927 -41.55 1.09 112.64
C THR A 927 -41.35 0.02 111.55
N THR A 928 -42.00 -1.15 111.56
CA THR A 928 -41.62 -2.28 110.67
C THR A 928 -42.31 -2.33 109.30
N TRP A 929 -43.38 -1.58 109.07
CA TRP A 929 -44.05 -1.49 107.75
C TRP A 929 -43.41 -0.46 106.80
N ARG A 930 -42.67 0.51 107.34
CA ARG A 930 -42.09 1.67 106.62
C ARG A 930 -40.96 1.32 105.63
N SER A 931 -40.68 0.03 105.42
CA SER A 931 -39.73 -0.50 104.43
C SER A 931 -40.23 -1.76 103.70
N LYS A 932 -41.50 -2.17 103.89
CA LYS A 932 -42.04 -3.44 103.37
C LYS A 932 -43.40 -3.33 102.69
N ILE A 933 -43.48 -2.45 101.70
CA ILE A 933 -44.34 -2.68 100.53
C ILE A 933 -43.43 -2.95 99.32
N ALA A 934 -42.64 -4.01 99.44
CA ALA A 934 -41.65 -4.47 98.45
C ALA A 934 -41.79 -5.96 98.08
N LYS A 935 -42.80 -6.66 98.64
CA LYS A 935 -43.23 -8.02 98.27
C LYS A 935 -44.73 -8.18 98.51
N PHE A 936 -45.54 -7.74 97.55
CA PHE A 936 -46.88 -8.28 97.31
C PHE A 936 -47.17 -8.44 95.80
N TYR A 937 -46.10 -8.64 95.05
CA TYR A 937 -45.96 -9.32 93.78
C TYR A 937 -44.73 -10.25 93.93
#